data_AF-A0A9D6VUV7-F1
#
_entry.id   AF-A0A9D6VUV7-F1
#
_cell.length_a   1.000
_cell.length_b   1.000
_cell.length_c   1.000
_cell.angle_alpha   90.00
_cell.angle_beta   90.00
_cell.angle_gamma   90.00
#
_symmetry.space_group_name_H-M   'P 1'
#
loop_
_entity.id
_entity.type
_entity.pdbx_description
1 polymer ?
#
loop_
_entity_poly.entity_id
_entity_poly.type
_entity_poly.pdbx_seq_one_letter_code
_entity_poly.pdbx_strand_id
1 'polypeptide(L)'
;MFNKRSVWVVAVLSAVVAGLPGCADGGVPFDDDADAGVEGVGDAVDAVDAVDGEDGTEPDADVAADGEAEVDVGEDVAAEDGGGESDGGTVPGLDCQACTDDSDCAEGFPCVALTSGGSVCLRSCNDEIPDCPPRFDCVESRITPLPDPVCAPVGERCCVDADFDDYGSGVGCRGPDCDDEDPAVHPAVAETCDGADDNCDGATDEGDPGGGLVCATGLPGVCSGGVTACAGGVVACNPTAAGTPETCDGMDNDCDGWVDEDDSLRSLTRPCYDGSAGTEGVGTCVAGVQTCAGGTFRGCVGQVLPAVERCDSGDENCDGVVDDGDPGGGISCFAPLPGICAAGETACVDGAVTCVGSIAPGSEPEVCDTLDNDCDGVLNNGFPDLGTACVGGIGVCRRGGVMICNPGDPAGAAVCDAVPGTPAPAELCNYLDDDCNGTVDDDFVNAGGVYDTDRNCGACSIDCTLIYAFPGAFGTCNVAGATATCLLNCNPGYFNLNGIPGDGCEFSLDPDAVYVSGEDPTSADDATCGLGPASTGGGRHACRTITYGISRATTLGRARVIVADALYAESVTLVAGVSLLGGYRADTWERHLTTTLTTIRAPTGAGHRRTINAVGIAATTRVEGFVLDGTTATTAGANSYAIYVSGGTSALTFASNTIYAGAGAPGTVGAAGTDGSGGVGGTGGAAAFDTGSTSCATSRAGPAGGARTCGSVSVSGGAGGGV
;
A
#
# COMPACT_ATOMS: atom_id res chain seq x y z
N MET A 1 -30.42 8.94 52.92
CA MET A 1 -31.74 9.53 52.58
C MET A 1 -31.84 9.53 51.06
N PHE A 2 -32.84 8.93 50.41
CA PHE A 2 -34.21 9.47 50.21
C PHE A 2 -34.17 10.92 49.67
N ASN A 3 -34.78 11.31 48.55
CA ASN A 3 -35.85 10.72 47.70
C ASN A 3 -35.72 11.30 46.25
N LYS A 4 -36.17 10.65 45.17
CA LYS A 4 -37.47 10.86 44.45
C LYS A 4 -37.87 12.35 44.23
N ARG A 5 -38.43 12.80 43.09
CA ARG A 5 -38.98 12.11 41.88
C ARG A 5 -39.21 13.13 40.72
N SER A 6 -38.65 12.85 39.55
CA SER A 6 -39.32 12.53 38.25
C SER A 6 -40.44 13.39 37.59
N VAL A 7 -40.46 13.30 36.23
CA VAL A 7 -41.56 13.35 35.21
C VAL A 7 -42.19 14.71 34.75
N TRP A 8 -42.80 14.90 33.55
CA TRP A 8 -43.10 14.14 32.28
C TRP A 8 -42.83 15.11 31.09
N VAL A 9 -42.14 14.79 29.97
CA VAL A 9 -42.50 14.02 28.74
C VAL A 9 -43.48 14.71 27.75
N VAL A 10 -43.04 14.87 26.48
CA VAL A 10 -43.59 14.39 25.16
C VAL A 10 -42.43 14.60 24.14
N ALA A 11 -41.82 13.66 23.40
CA ALA A 11 -42.16 12.38 22.72
C ALA A 11 -42.58 12.53 21.24
N VAL A 12 -42.36 11.47 20.42
CA VAL A 12 -42.57 11.32 18.94
C VAL A 12 -41.37 11.76 18.07
N LEU A 13 -40.70 10.92 17.23
CA LEU A 13 -40.81 9.46 17.02
C LEU A 13 -39.49 8.82 16.47
N SER A 14 -39.36 7.49 16.65
CA SER A 14 -38.38 6.51 16.11
C SER A 14 -38.15 6.58 14.58
N ALA A 15 -37.01 6.22 13.98
CA ALA A 15 -36.03 5.11 14.15
C ALA A 15 -36.41 3.75 13.51
N VAL A 16 -35.47 3.13 12.77
CA VAL A 16 -35.54 1.78 12.14
C VAL A 16 -34.22 1.00 12.39
N VAL A 17 -34.30 -0.33 12.41
CA VAL A 17 -33.37 -1.33 13.02
C VAL A 17 -33.29 -2.56 12.07
N ALA A 18 -32.22 -3.38 11.91
CA ALA A 18 -30.99 -3.68 12.68
C ALA A 18 -29.73 -3.74 11.75
N GLY A 19 -28.56 -4.33 12.06
CA GLY A 19 -28.13 -5.10 13.25
C GLY A 19 -26.65 -5.55 13.24
N LEU A 20 -26.19 -6.07 14.39
CA LEU A 20 -24.86 -6.60 14.73
C LEU A 20 -24.94 -8.16 14.84
N PRO A 21 -23.85 -8.97 14.77
CA PRO A 21 -22.83 -9.02 15.85
C PRO A 21 -21.37 -9.43 15.48
N GLY A 22 -20.43 -9.19 16.40
CA GLY A 22 -19.15 -9.90 16.47
C GLY A 22 -17.93 -9.06 16.89
N CYS A 23 -17.64 -8.99 18.20
CA CYS A 23 -16.33 -8.55 18.72
C CYS A 23 -15.50 -9.77 19.13
N ALA A 24 -14.16 -9.72 18.96
CA ALA A 24 -13.19 -9.71 20.07
C ALA A 24 -11.76 -10.07 19.60
N ASP A 25 -10.78 -9.32 20.14
CA ASP A 25 -9.37 -9.66 20.41
C ASP A 25 -8.46 -10.19 19.26
N GLY A 26 -7.17 -9.87 19.16
CA GLY A 26 -6.28 -9.10 20.03
C GLY A 26 -5.00 -9.90 20.36
N GLY A 27 -3.83 -9.52 19.81
CA GLY A 27 -2.53 -10.08 20.21
C GLY A 27 -1.49 -10.33 19.11
N VAL A 28 -0.52 -9.42 18.98
CA VAL A 28 0.89 -9.67 18.61
C VAL A 28 1.60 -10.37 19.80
N PRO A 29 2.80 -11.04 19.73
CA PRO A 29 4.05 -10.49 19.12
C PRO A 29 5.22 -11.45 18.69
N PHE A 30 6.32 -10.85 18.19
CA PHE A 30 7.76 -11.28 18.20
C PHE A 30 8.19 -12.60 17.48
N ASP A 31 9.38 -12.75 16.88
CA ASP A 31 10.38 -11.81 16.28
C ASP A 31 11.41 -12.61 15.41
N ASP A 32 12.37 -11.90 14.79
CA ASP A 32 13.73 -12.31 14.34
C ASP A 32 14.00 -13.08 13.00
N ASP A 33 14.78 -12.38 12.15
CA ASP A 33 15.95 -12.81 11.34
C ASP A 33 15.89 -13.84 10.18
N ALA A 34 16.15 -13.36 8.94
CA ALA A 34 17.47 -13.48 8.26
C ALA A 34 17.44 -13.52 6.69
N ASP A 35 17.83 -12.39 6.07
CA ASP A 35 18.87 -12.21 5.02
C ASP A 35 18.89 -12.96 3.64
N ALA A 36 19.57 -12.34 2.66
CA ALA A 36 19.77 -12.66 1.23
C ALA A 36 18.49 -12.61 0.33
N GLY A 37 18.45 -11.94 -0.83
CA GLY A 37 19.48 -11.70 -1.87
C GLY A 37 19.24 -12.68 -3.04
N VAL A 38 19.32 -12.37 -4.34
CA VAL A 38 19.84 -11.23 -5.14
C VAL A 38 19.27 -11.39 -6.58
N GLU A 39 19.14 -10.30 -7.36
CA GLU A 39 19.18 -10.11 -8.85
C GLU A 39 18.76 -11.25 -9.84
N GLY A 40 18.41 -11.03 -11.11
CA GLY A 40 18.43 -9.83 -11.96
C GLY A 40 18.20 -10.22 -13.44
N VAL A 41 18.21 -9.25 -14.35
CA VAL A 41 17.93 -9.42 -15.79
C VAL A 41 19.21 -9.77 -16.58
N GLY A 42 19.11 -10.63 -17.61
CA GLY A 42 20.21 -10.93 -18.54
C GLY A 42 19.77 -11.68 -19.80
N ASP A 43 20.32 -11.32 -20.96
CA ASP A 43 19.84 -11.66 -22.32
C ASP A 43 20.77 -12.64 -23.08
N ALA A 44 20.31 -13.09 -24.26
CA ALA A 44 21.06 -13.52 -25.46
C ALA A 44 21.24 -15.04 -25.79
N VAL A 45 20.55 -15.46 -26.87
CA VAL A 45 20.87 -16.37 -28.02
C VAL A 45 21.86 -17.57 -27.84
N ASP A 46 21.68 -18.77 -28.44
CA ASP A 46 21.54 -19.11 -29.87
C ASP A 46 21.36 -20.66 -30.10
N ALA A 47 20.75 -21.08 -31.23
CA ALA A 47 20.69 -22.43 -31.88
C ALA A 47 20.21 -23.68 -31.04
N VAL A 48 19.64 -24.79 -31.59
CA VAL A 48 19.78 -25.46 -32.91
C VAL A 48 18.54 -26.34 -33.28
N ASP A 49 18.27 -26.51 -34.58
CA ASP A 49 17.66 -27.64 -35.35
C ASP A 49 16.46 -28.50 -34.87
N ALA A 50 15.32 -28.33 -35.58
CA ALA A 50 14.74 -29.23 -36.60
C ALA A 50 13.79 -30.45 -36.31
N VAL A 51 12.92 -30.67 -37.32
CA VAL A 51 12.22 -31.91 -37.81
C VAL A 51 10.74 -32.18 -37.42
N ASP A 52 9.88 -31.99 -38.43
CA ASP A 52 8.67 -32.72 -38.92
C ASP A 52 7.57 -33.31 -38.01
N GLY A 53 6.31 -33.20 -38.50
CA GLY A 53 5.18 -34.02 -38.04
C GLY A 53 3.78 -33.58 -38.53
N GLU A 54 3.44 -33.81 -39.81
CA GLU A 54 2.06 -33.78 -40.30
C GLU A 54 1.36 -35.14 -40.11
N ASP A 55 0.07 -35.16 -39.74
CA ASP A 55 -0.99 -35.93 -40.40
C ASP A 55 -2.37 -35.39 -39.95
N GLY A 56 -3.39 -35.50 -40.79
CA GLY A 56 -4.71 -34.86 -40.59
C GLY A 56 -5.83 -35.80 -40.16
N THR A 57 -7.07 -35.32 -40.22
CA THR A 57 -8.27 -36.06 -40.71
C THR A 57 -9.54 -35.19 -40.64
N GLU A 58 -10.19 -35.00 -41.78
CA GLU A 58 -11.63 -34.69 -41.88
C GLU A 58 -12.44 -36.00 -41.95
N PRO A 59 -13.77 -35.98 -41.77
CA PRO A 59 -14.63 -35.93 -42.96
C PRO A 59 -15.97 -35.15 -42.81
N ASP A 60 -16.63 -34.93 -43.95
CA ASP A 60 -17.86 -34.17 -44.18
C ASP A 60 -19.17 -34.75 -43.59
N ALA A 61 -20.19 -33.90 -43.36
CA ALA A 61 -21.52 -34.00 -44.01
C ALA A 61 -22.58 -32.94 -43.54
N ASP A 62 -23.23 -32.31 -44.54
CA ASP A 62 -24.65 -31.90 -44.66
C ASP A 62 -25.38 -30.91 -43.70
N VAL A 63 -25.54 -29.67 -44.22
CA VAL A 63 -26.79 -28.88 -44.47
C VAL A 63 -27.93 -28.86 -43.42
N ALA A 64 -28.16 -27.68 -42.79
CA ALA A 64 -29.44 -26.95 -42.61
C ALA A 64 -29.25 -25.69 -41.69
N ALA A 65 -30.17 -24.71 -41.58
CA ALA A 65 -30.92 -23.91 -42.57
C ALA A 65 -31.87 -22.90 -41.87
N ASP A 66 -31.46 -21.63 -41.72
CA ASP A 66 -32.21 -20.49 -41.16
C ASP A 66 -31.33 -19.24 -41.35
N GLY A 67 -31.73 -18.12 -41.97
CA GLY A 67 -32.83 -17.17 -41.69
C GLY A 67 -32.17 -15.77 -41.73
N GLU A 68 -32.75 -14.63 -42.12
CA GLU A 68 -34.13 -14.20 -42.36
C GLU A 68 -34.12 -13.11 -43.46
N ALA A 69 -35.27 -12.80 -44.08
CA ALA A 69 -35.45 -11.59 -44.88
C ALA A 69 -36.88 -11.03 -44.73
N GLU A 70 -36.96 -9.75 -44.35
CA GLU A 70 -38.02 -8.72 -44.39
C GLU A 70 -39.53 -9.07 -44.55
N VAL A 71 -40.38 -8.23 -43.94
CA VAL A 71 -41.76 -8.52 -43.51
C VAL A 71 -42.86 -7.84 -44.36
N ASP A 72 -44.01 -8.55 -44.51
CA ASP A 72 -45.45 -8.20 -44.76
C ASP A 72 -45.86 -6.77 -45.24
N VAL A 73 -47.00 -6.55 -45.94
CA VAL A 73 -48.37 -7.11 -45.75
C VAL A 73 -49.21 -7.15 -47.06
N GLY A 74 -50.27 -7.99 -47.08
CA GLY A 74 -51.17 -8.36 -48.22
C GLY A 74 -52.05 -7.27 -48.88
N GLU A 75 -53.15 -7.60 -49.58
CA GLU A 75 -53.90 -8.86 -49.73
C GLU A 75 -54.76 -8.87 -51.04
N ASP A 76 -55.30 -10.04 -51.41
CA ASP A 76 -56.51 -10.29 -52.24
C ASP A 76 -56.56 -10.40 -53.81
N VAL A 77 -56.83 -11.66 -54.23
CA VAL A 77 -57.77 -12.23 -55.25
C VAL A 77 -57.55 -12.24 -56.79
N ALA A 78 -57.37 -13.47 -57.33
CA ALA A 78 -58.08 -14.18 -58.44
C ALA A 78 -58.18 -13.57 -59.88
N ALA A 79 -58.37 -14.30 -61.00
CA ALA A 79 -58.23 -15.71 -61.44
C ALA A 79 -58.33 -15.76 -63.01
N GLU A 80 -58.24 -16.92 -63.66
CA GLU A 80 -57.97 -17.10 -65.12
C GLU A 80 -59.18 -17.12 -66.11
N ASP A 81 -58.87 -17.00 -67.43
CA ASP A 81 -59.40 -17.76 -68.60
C ASP A 81 -60.29 -17.05 -69.71
N GLY A 82 -60.14 -17.48 -70.99
CA GLY A 82 -61.10 -17.28 -72.12
C GLY A 82 -60.81 -16.29 -73.29
N GLY A 83 -61.28 -16.57 -74.53
CA GLY A 83 -61.19 -15.70 -75.75
C GLY A 83 -62.14 -16.11 -76.93
N GLY A 84 -62.07 -15.51 -78.15
CA GLY A 84 -62.81 -15.97 -79.37
C GLY A 84 -63.11 -14.95 -80.53
N GLU A 85 -63.26 -15.43 -81.78
CA GLU A 85 -63.30 -14.71 -83.10
C GLU A 85 -64.69 -14.59 -83.82
N SER A 86 -64.81 -13.80 -84.93
CA SER A 86 -65.52 -14.17 -86.21
C SER A 86 -65.46 -13.08 -87.35
N ASP A 87 -66.01 -13.38 -88.55
CA ASP A 87 -65.55 -12.95 -89.92
C ASP A 87 -66.71 -12.84 -90.97
N GLY A 88 -66.54 -12.23 -92.17
CA GLY A 88 -67.62 -12.17 -93.20
C GLY A 88 -67.37 -11.43 -94.56
N GLY A 89 -68.08 -11.81 -95.65
CA GLY A 89 -67.96 -11.21 -97.00
C GLY A 89 -69.12 -11.50 -97.99
N THR A 90 -69.15 -10.85 -99.16
CA THR A 90 -70.34 -10.74 -100.06
C THR A 90 -70.44 -11.73 -101.25
N VAL A 91 -71.67 -12.13 -101.60
CA VAL A 91 -72.04 -12.86 -102.84
C VAL A 91 -73.21 -12.16 -103.59
N PRO A 92 -73.27 -12.15 -104.94
CA PRO A 92 -74.36 -11.51 -105.68
C PRO A 92 -75.63 -12.39 -105.73
N GLY A 93 -76.81 -11.79 -105.58
CA GLY A 93 -78.10 -12.50 -105.70
C GLY A 93 -79.17 -12.11 -104.68
N LEU A 94 -79.51 -10.82 -104.55
CA LEU A 94 -80.53 -10.35 -103.60
C LEU A 94 -81.88 -10.06 -104.28
N ASP A 95 -82.96 -10.18 -103.51
CA ASP A 95 -84.33 -9.82 -103.93
C ASP A 95 -84.39 -8.35 -104.43
N CYS A 96 -85.28 -8.06 -105.37
CA CYS A 96 -85.46 -6.74 -106.00
C CYS A 96 -84.31 -6.19 -106.85
N GLN A 97 -83.21 -6.93 -107.06
CA GLN A 97 -82.13 -6.53 -107.98
C GLN A 97 -82.64 -6.39 -109.42
N ALA A 98 -82.30 -5.31 -110.13
CA ALA A 98 -82.67 -5.14 -111.54
C ALA A 98 -81.99 -6.19 -112.45
N CYS A 99 -82.74 -6.70 -113.42
CA CYS A 99 -82.29 -7.72 -114.37
C CYS A 99 -82.86 -7.44 -115.78
N THR A 100 -82.29 -8.11 -116.79
CA THR A 100 -82.80 -8.12 -118.17
C THR A 100 -83.22 -9.52 -118.64
N ASP A 101 -82.54 -10.57 -118.16
CA ASP A 101 -82.99 -11.95 -118.21
C ASP A 101 -82.57 -12.75 -116.97
N ASP A 102 -83.00 -14.01 -116.87
CA ASP A 102 -82.76 -14.88 -115.70
C ASP A 102 -81.27 -15.10 -115.39
N SER A 103 -80.34 -14.85 -116.33
CA SER A 103 -78.91 -15.02 -116.09
C SER A 103 -78.25 -13.86 -115.34
N ASP A 104 -78.96 -12.72 -115.22
CA ASP A 104 -78.56 -11.60 -114.34
C ASP A 104 -78.88 -11.88 -112.85
N CYS A 105 -79.62 -12.96 -112.57
CA CYS A 105 -80.10 -13.35 -111.24
C CYS A 105 -79.38 -14.61 -110.71
N ALA A 106 -79.34 -14.76 -109.38
CA ALA A 106 -78.77 -15.96 -108.75
C ALA A 106 -79.70 -17.19 -108.92
N GLU A 107 -79.11 -18.39 -108.86
CA GLU A 107 -79.86 -19.65 -109.03
C GLU A 107 -81.04 -19.74 -108.03
N GLY A 108 -82.26 -19.79 -108.56
CA GLY A 108 -83.51 -19.81 -107.78
C GLY A 108 -84.35 -18.51 -107.84
N PHE A 109 -83.80 -17.43 -108.40
CA PHE A 109 -84.48 -16.15 -108.57
C PHE A 109 -84.75 -15.85 -110.05
N PRO A 110 -85.96 -16.09 -110.59
CA PRO A 110 -86.31 -15.67 -111.95
C PRO A 110 -86.31 -14.14 -112.12
N CYS A 111 -85.99 -13.67 -113.32
CA CYS A 111 -86.07 -12.28 -113.72
C CYS A 111 -87.50 -11.91 -114.15
N VAL A 112 -88.24 -11.22 -113.29
CA VAL A 112 -89.66 -10.94 -113.47
C VAL A 112 -89.88 -9.48 -113.87
N ALA A 113 -90.53 -9.26 -115.02
CA ALA A 113 -90.93 -7.94 -115.48
C ALA A 113 -92.04 -7.34 -114.59
N LEU A 114 -91.75 -6.21 -113.94
CA LEU A 114 -92.72 -5.45 -113.17
C LEU A 114 -93.63 -4.63 -114.10
N THR A 115 -94.91 -4.48 -113.73
CA THR A 115 -95.87 -3.68 -114.50
C THR A 115 -95.57 -2.18 -114.50
N SER A 116 -94.79 -1.70 -113.53
CA SER A 116 -94.25 -0.33 -113.47
C SER A 116 -93.12 -0.07 -114.48
N GLY A 117 -92.57 -1.13 -115.11
CA GLY A 117 -91.53 -1.06 -116.12
C GLY A 117 -90.13 -1.37 -115.56
N GLY A 118 -89.41 -2.25 -116.26
CA GLY A 118 -88.17 -2.89 -115.77
C GLY A 118 -88.45 -4.30 -115.25
N SER A 119 -87.41 -5.13 -115.20
CA SER A 119 -87.48 -6.47 -114.60
C SER A 119 -86.57 -6.53 -113.38
N VAL A 120 -86.96 -7.32 -112.38
CA VAL A 120 -86.16 -7.56 -111.17
C VAL A 120 -86.11 -9.05 -110.84
N CYS A 121 -85.02 -9.48 -110.21
CA CYS A 121 -84.87 -10.80 -109.63
C CYS A 121 -85.82 -10.92 -108.43
N LEU A 122 -86.75 -11.87 -108.49
CA LEU A 122 -87.68 -12.16 -107.40
C LEU A 122 -87.51 -13.60 -106.93
N ARG A 123 -87.59 -13.83 -105.63
CA ARG A 123 -87.57 -15.16 -105.02
C ARG A 123 -88.73 -16.03 -105.53
N SER A 124 -88.43 -17.28 -105.89
CA SER A 124 -89.45 -18.30 -106.15
C SER A 124 -90.08 -18.79 -104.84
N CYS A 125 -91.40 -19.03 -104.83
CA CYS A 125 -92.17 -19.50 -103.68
C CYS A 125 -93.12 -20.63 -104.10
N ASN A 126 -93.50 -21.51 -103.17
CA ASN A 126 -94.47 -22.58 -103.43
C ASN A 126 -95.14 -23.06 -102.12
N ASP A 127 -96.04 -24.05 -102.21
CA ASP A 127 -96.78 -24.57 -101.05
C ASP A 127 -95.87 -25.20 -99.95
N GLU A 128 -94.61 -25.55 -100.27
CA GLU A 128 -93.60 -26.02 -99.30
C GLU A 128 -92.66 -24.89 -98.82
N ILE A 129 -92.65 -23.73 -99.50
CA ILE A 129 -91.85 -22.53 -99.18
C ILE A 129 -92.74 -21.26 -99.31
N PRO A 130 -93.58 -20.97 -98.31
CA PRO A 130 -94.53 -19.84 -98.34
C PRO A 130 -93.94 -18.50 -97.86
N ASP A 131 -92.68 -18.48 -97.43
CA ASP A 131 -92.05 -17.34 -96.74
C ASP A 131 -91.56 -16.25 -97.71
N CYS A 132 -92.50 -15.51 -98.30
CA CYS A 132 -92.19 -14.25 -98.97
C CYS A 132 -91.91 -13.12 -97.95
N PRO A 133 -91.01 -12.16 -98.26
CA PRO A 133 -90.72 -11.03 -97.37
C PRO A 133 -91.96 -10.18 -97.05
N PRO A 134 -91.97 -9.40 -95.95
CA PRO A 134 -93.05 -8.47 -95.64
C PRO A 134 -93.34 -7.53 -96.82
N ARG A 135 -94.63 -7.34 -97.15
CA ARG A 135 -95.11 -6.62 -98.35
C ARG A 135 -94.84 -7.34 -99.68
N PHE A 136 -94.54 -8.64 -99.71
CA PHE A 136 -94.51 -9.47 -100.93
C PHE A 136 -95.51 -10.63 -100.82
N ASP A 137 -96.36 -10.80 -101.84
CA ASP A 137 -97.32 -11.92 -101.92
C ASP A 137 -96.76 -13.00 -102.87
N CYS A 138 -96.88 -14.27 -102.49
CA CYS A 138 -96.59 -15.38 -103.39
C CYS A 138 -97.68 -15.47 -104.47
N VAL A 139 -97.33 -15.16 -105.73
CA VAL A 139 -98.27 -15.13 -106.86
C VAL A 139 -97.86 -16.04 -108.00
N GLU A 140 -98.85 -16.69 -108.60
CA GLU A 140 -98.66 -17.61 -109.71
C GLU A 140 -98.20 -16.87 -110.98
N SER A 141 -97.08 -17.30 -111.57
CA SER A 141 -96.46 -16.63 -112.71
C SER A 141 -97.37 -16.63 -113.94
N ARG A 142 -97.73 -15.44 -114.44
CA ARG A 142 -98.61 -15.27 -115.61
C ARG A 142 -97.87 -15.36 -116.95
N ILE A 143 -96.63 -15.83 -116.95
CA ILE A 143 -95.73 -15.85 -118.12
C ILE A 143 -95.47 -17.30 -118.52
N THR A 144 -95.87 -17.69 -119.73
CA THR A 144 -95.73 -19.05 -120.26
C THR A 144 -94.46 -19.22 -121.11
N PRO A 145 -93.75 -20.36 -121.09
CA PRO A 145 -94.06 -21.61 -120.38
C PRO A 145 -93.60 -21.57 -118.90
N LEU A 146 -94.42 -22.13 -118.01
CA LEU A 146 -94.38 -21.86 -116.56
C LEU A 146 -93.11 -22.40 -115.86
N PRO A 147 -92.38 -21.53 -115.12
CA PRO A 147 -91.71 -21.88 -113.87
C PRO A 147 -92.65 -21.70 -112.66
N ASP A 148 -92.17 -22.00 -111.46
CA ASP A 148 -92.89 -21.96 -110.17
C ASP A 148 -93.39 -20.54 -109.78
N PRO A 149 -94.31 -20.41 -108.80
CA PRO A 149 -94.76 -19.10 -108.30
C PRO A 149 -93.62 -18.22 -107.75
N VAL A 150 -93.85 -16.91 -107.66
CA VAL A 150 -92.83 -15.92 -107.25
C VAL A 150 -93.37 -14.92 -106.23
N CYS A 151 -92.50 -14.44 -105.33
CA CYS A 151 -92.81 -13.39 -104.37
C CYS A 151 -92.88 -12.03 -105.08
N ALA A 152 -94.08 -11.52 -105.38
CA ALA A 152 -94.26 -10.23 -106.03
C ALA A 152 -94.60 -9.12 -105.03
N PRO A 153 -94.05 -7.91 -105.16
CA PRO A 153 -94.31 -6.81 -104.23
C PRO A 153 -95.78 -6.35 -104.27
N VAL A 154 -96.36 -6.16 -103.08
CA VAL A 154 -97.75 -5.73 -102.84
C VAL A 154 -97.82 -4.20 -102.93
N GLY A 155 -97.72 -3.71 -104.16
CA GLY A 155 -97.53 -2.30 -104.47
C GLY A 155 -96.34 -2.13 -105.41
N GLU A 156 -96.41 -1.19 -106.35
CA GLU A 156 -95.58 -1.22 -107.57
C GLU A 156 -94.09 -0.79 -107.38
N ARG A 157 -93.57 -0.80 -106.14
CA ARG A 157 -92.19 -0.47 -105.76
C ARG A 157 -91.54 -1.69 -105.09
N CYS A 158 -90.44 -2.17 -105.66
CA CYS A 158 -89.59 -3.20 -105.06
C CYS A 158 -88.52 -2.49 -104.21
N CYS A 159 -88.79 -2.33 -102.92
CA CYS A 159 -87.87 -1.78 -101.93
C CYS A 159 -87.90 -2.75 -100.74
N VAL A 160 -86.73 -3.29 -100.41
CA VAL A 160 -86.47 -3.95 -99.12
C VAL A 160 -86.08 -2.82 -98.18
N ASP A 161 -86.87 -2.70 -97.12
CA ASP A 161 -86.99 -1.56 -96.20
C ASP A 161 -87.57 -2.19 -94.92
N ALA A 162 -86.72 -2.49 -93.93
CA ALA A 162 -87.10 -3.28 -92.77
C ALA A 162 -87.60 -2.45 -91.57
N ASP A 163 -87.19 -1.18 -91.45
CA ASP A 163 -87.58 -0.26 -90.38
C ASP A 163 -88.76 0.68 -90.75
N PHE A 164 -89.05 0.84 -92.04
CA PHE A 164 -90.10 1.66 -92.66
C PHE A 164 -89.81 3.17 -92.83
N ASP A 165 -88.56 3.57 -93.05
CA ASP A 165 -88.17 4.98 -93.27
C ASP A 165 -88.25 5.49 -94.75
N ASP A 166 -88.45 4.59 -95.74
CA ASP A 166 -88.42 4.74 -97.22
C ASP A 166 -87.02 4.60 -97.91
N TYR A 167 -85.92 4.41 -97.18
CA TYR A 167 -84.59 4.06 -97.69
C TYR A 167 -84.44 2.52 -97.75
N GLY A 168 -83.25 2.02 -98.11
CA GLY A 168 -82.99 0.57 -98.20
C GLY A 168 -82.58 0.08 -99.59
N SER A 169 -82.79 -1.22 -99.84
CA SER A 169 -82.29 -1.90 -101.05
C SER A 169 -83.39 -2.19 -102.08
N GLY A 170 -83.28 -1.56 -103.25
CA GLY A 170 -84.09 -1.90 -104.42
C GLY A 170 -84.44 -0.71 -105.31
N VAL A 171 -84.97 -0.99 -106.50
CA VAL A 171 -85.39 0.03 -107.49
C VAL A 171 -86.53 0.95 -107.01
N GLY A 172 -87.09 0.67 -105.84
CA GLY A 172 -88.15 1.44 -105.20
C GLY A 172 -87.70 2.43 -104.13
N CYS A 173 -86.53 2.31 -103.51
CA CYS A 173 -86.17 3.08 -102.31
C CYS A 173 -85.78 4.55 -102.60
N ARG A 174 -85.70 5.41 -101.58
CA ARG A 174 -85.28 6.82 -101.74
C ARG A 174 -83.78 7.00 -101.95
N GLY A 175 -82.99 6.08 -101.40
CA GLY A 175 -81.55 5.93 -101.53
C GLY A 175 -81.16 4.58 -100.93
N PRO A 176 -79.91 4.13 -101.09
CA PRO A 176 -79.40 3.01 -100.31
C PRO A 176 -79.39 3.38 -98.83
N ASP A 177 -79.75 2.43 -97.99
CA ASP A 177 -79.48 2.51 -96.55
C ASP A 177 -78.14 1.84 -96.23
N CYS A 178 -77.45 2.32 -95.21
CA CYS A 178 -76.26 1.69 -94.64
C CYS A 178 -76.57 0.87 -93.37
N ASP A 179 -77.70 1.08 -92.69
CA ASP A 179 -78.25 0.18 -91.66
C ASP A 179 -79.80 0.10 -91.72
N ASP A 180 -80.30 -0.78 -92.60
CA ASP A 180 -81.73 -1.05 -92.88
C ASP A 180 -82.58 -1.45 -91.63
N GLU A 181 -81.97 -1.61 -90.44
CA GLU A 181 -82.64 -1.89 -89.17
C GLU A 181 -82.78 -0.67 -88.22
N ASP A 182 -82.14 0.49 -88.48
CA ASP A 182 -82.21 1.71 -87.62
C ASP A 182 -82.65 3.00 -88.36
N PRO A 183 -83.86 3.53 -88.10
CA PRO A 183 -84.41 4.71 -88.79
C PRO A 183 -83.76 6.04 -88.36
N ALA A 184 -82.68 5.99 -87.59
CA ALA A 184 -81.79 7.11 -87.34
C ALA A 184 -80.58 7.17 -88.29
N VAL A 185 -80.30 6.11 -89.05
CA VAL A 185 -79.14 5.98 -89.94
C VAL A 185 -79.65 5.95 -91.39
N HIS A 186 -79.63 7.08 -92.09
CA HIS A 186 -80.07 7.13 -93.50
C HIS A 186 -79.53 8.37 -94.24
N PRO A 187 -79.45 8.41 -95.59
CA PRO A 187 -78.96 9.53 -96.42
C PRO A 187 -79.62 10.92 -96.32
N ALA A 188 -80.38 11.21 -95.26
CA ALA A 188 -81.01 12.50 -95.00
C ALA A 188 -81.05 12.91 -93.52
N VAL A 189 -80.37 12.20 -92.62
CA VAL A 189 -80.08 12.69 -91.25
C VAL A 189 -78.86 13.63 -91.25
N ALA A 190 -78.40 14.00 -90.06
CA ALA A 190 -77.18 14.76 -89.85
C ALA A 190 -76.40 14.13 -88.69
N GLU A 191 -75.09 14.03 -88.86
CA GLU A 191 -74.17 13.31 -87.96
C GLU A 191 -74.36 13.61 -86.47
N THR A 192 -74.43 12.53 -85.71
CA THR A 192 -74.17 12.47 -84.28
C THR A 192 -72.68 12.18 -84.06
N CYS A 193 -72.14 12.54 -82.90
CA CYS A 193 -70.76 12.18 -82.53
C CYS A 193 -70.78 10.89 -81.71
N ASP A 194 -70.87 9.75 -82.40
CA ASP A 194 -70.92 8.41 -81.79
C ASP A 194 -70.14 7.34 -82.56
N GLY A 195 -69.56 7.69 -83.72
CA GLY A 195 -68.70 6.81 -84.51
C GLY A 195 -69.45 5.96 -85.54
N ALA A 196 -70.73 6.26 -85.82
CA ALA A 196 -71.46 5.78 -86.99
C ALA A 196 -71.36 6.76 -88.17
N ASP A 197 -71.63 6.26 -89.38
CA ASP A 197 -71.90 7.06 -90.60
C ASP A 197 -73.41 7.28 -90.66
N ASP A 198 -73.95 8.14 -89.78
CA ASP A 198 -75.39 8.34 -89.61
C ASP A 198 -76.05 8.71 -90.96
N ASN A 199 -75.39 9.55 -91.75
CA ASN A 199 -75.91 10.04 -93.03
C ASN A 199 -75.50 9.20 -94.26
N CYS A 200 -74.88 8.04 -94.07
CA CYS A 200 -74.47 7.10 -95.13
C CYS A 200 -73.69 7.75 -96.31
N ASP A 201 -72.88 8.78 -96.08
CA ASP A 201 -72.09 9.43 -97.16
C ASP A 201 -70.68 8.83 -97.35
N GLY A 202 -70.34 7.82 -96.53
CA GLY A 202 -69.11 7.05 -96.58
C GLY A 202 -68.01 7.62 -95.68
N ALA A 203 -68.37 8.47 -94.74
CA ALA A 203 -67.48 9.13 -93.78
C ALA A 203 -68.07 8.99 -92.36
N THR A 204 -67.40 9.47 -91.30
CA THR A 204 -67.85 9.21 -89.92
C THR A 204 -67.62 10.43 -89.02
N ASP A 205 -68.67 10.90 -88.36
CA ASP A 205 -68.68 12.08 -87.48
C ASP A 205 -68.33 13.42 -88.22
N GLU A 206 -68.77 13.63 -89.46
CA GLU A 206 -68.40 14.78 -90.29
C GLU A 206 -68.84 16.14 -89.73
N GLY A 207 -67.94 17.12 -89.87
CA GLY A 207 -68.27 18.52 -89.61
C GLY A 207 -68.26 18.92 -88.13
N ASP A 208 -67.65 18.11 -87.27
CA ASP A 208 -67.51 18.33 -85.82
C ASP A 208 -68.86 18.37 -85.07
N PRO A 209 -69.66 17.27 -85.12
CA PRO A 209 -70.96 17.20 -84.46
C PRO A 209 -70.81 17.34 -82.94
N GLY A 210 -71.48 18.34 -82.36
CA GLY A 210 -71.34 18.67 -80.92
C GLY A 210 -70.10 19.49 -80.54
N GLY A 211 -69.26 19.87 -81.51
CA GLY A 211 -68.09 20.72 -81.29
C GLY A 211 -68.38 22.20 -81.04
N GLY A 212 -67.32 22.93 -80.67
CA GLY A 212 -67.30 24.39 -80.55
C GLY A 212 -67.90 24.98 -79.26
N LEU A 213 -68.32 24.17 -78.29
CA LEU A 213 -68.84 24.65 -77.01
C LEU A 213 -67.70 24.85 -76.00
N VAL A 214 -67.77 25.90 -75.17
CA VAL A 214 -66.82 26.08 -74.06
C VAL A 214 -66.98 24.97 -73.02
N CYS A 215 -65.87 24.35 -72.64
CA CYS A 215 -65.84 23.24 -71.69
C CYS A 215 -64.64 23.35 -70.75
N ALA A 216 -64.69 22.65 -69.62
CA ALA A 216 -63.55 22.49 -68.72
C ALA A 216 -62.86 21.18 -69.06
N THR A 217 -61.56 21.23 -69.37
CA THR A 217 -60.74 20.06 -69.73
C THR A 217 -60.45 19.15 -68.55
N GLY A 218 -60.62 19.66 -67.32
CA GLY A 218 -60.18 19.00 -66.10
C GLY A 218 -58.67 19.13 -65.84
N LEU A 219 -57.91 19.71 -66.79
CA LEU A 219 -56.50 20.03 -66.62
C LEU A 219 -56.34 21.25 -65.70
N PRO A 220 -55.22 21.35 -64.96
CA PRO A 220 -54.93 22.49 -64.12
C PRO A 220 -54.37 23.67 -64.94
N GLY A 221 -54.00 24.73 -64.25
CA GLY A 221 -53.35 25.91 -64.82
C GLY A 221 -54.04 26.56 -66.01
N VAL A 222 -53.20 27.08 -66.91
CA VAL A 222 -53.63 27.76 -68.15
C VAL A 222 -54.37 26.84 -69.13
N CYS A 223 -54.26 25.51 -68.98
CA CYS A 223 -54.94 24.51 -69.81
C CYS A 223 -56.38 24.17 -69.37
N SER A 224 -56.84 24.71 -68.24
CA SER A 224 -58.19 24.42 -67.70
C SER A 224 -59.36 24.79 -68.63
N GLY A 225 -59.15 25.75 -69.54
CA GLY A 225 -60.15 26.20 -70.51
C GLY A 225 -60.04 25.48 -71.86
N GLY A 226 -61.10 24.77 -72.25
CA GLY A 226 -61.19 24.05 -73.52
C GLY A 226 -62.40 24.40 -74.38
N VAL A 227 -62.42 23.83 -75.59
CA VAL A 227 -63.58 23.78 -76.47
C VAL A 227 -63.90 22.32 -76.83
N THR A 228 -65.18 21.99 -76.97
CA THR A 228 -65.58 20.66 -77.40
C THR A 228 -65.18 20.43 -78.86
N ALA A 229 -64.79 19.21 -79.19
CA ALA A 229 -64.63 18.73 -80.55
C ALA A 229 -64.94 17.23 -80.60
N CYS A 230 -65.64 16.77 -81.64
CA CYS A 230 -65.81 15.37 -81.93
C CYS A 230 -64.49 14.77 -82.42
N ALA A 231 -64.04 13.68 -81.81
CA ALA A 231 -62.82 12.98 -82.21
C ALA A 231 -62.94 11.47 -81.92
N GLY A 232 -63.35 10.71 -82.94
CA GLY A 232 -63.49 9.25 -82.88
C GLY A 232 -64.71 8.80 -82.09
N GLY A 233 -65.89 9.24 -82.51
CA GLY A 233 -67.18 8.88 -81.90
C GLY A 233 -67.43 9.40 -80.50
N VAL A 234 -66.67 10.40 -80.03
CA VAL A 234 -66.85 11.01 -78.71
C VAL A 234 -66.59 12.52 -78.75
N VAL A 235 -67.51 13.29 -78.16
CA VAL A 235 -67.33 14.74 -77.93
C VAL A 235 -66.32 14.96 -76.81
N ALA A 236 -65.06 15.22 -77.18
CA ALA A 236 -63.95 15.47 -76.26
C ALA A 236 -63.79 16.97 -75.96
N CYS A 237 -63.29 17.32 -74.77
CA CYS A 237 -62.96 18.71 -74.43
C CYS A 237 -61.47 18.97 -74.62
N ASN A 238 -61.09 19.70 -75.68
CA ASN A 238 -59.69 19.96 -76.03
C ASN A 238 -59.22 21.32 -75.48
N PRO A 239 -58.04 21.40 -74.83
CA PRO A 239 -57.52 22.65 -74.26
C PRO A 239 -57.23 23.72 -75.32
N THR A 240 -57.49 24.98 -74.97
CA THR A 240 -57.25 26.13 -75.87
C THR A 240 -55.84 26.71 -75.77
N ALA A 241 -55.07 26.30 -74.76
CA ALA A 241 -53.66 26.60 -74.57
C ALA A 241 -52.87 25.29 -74.39
N ALA A 242 -51.62 25.26 -74.84
CA ALA A 242 -50.70 24.15 -74.62
C ALA A 242 -49.67 24.56 -73.58
N GLY A 243 -49.25 23.62 -72.73
CA GLY A 243 -48.30 23.85 -71.66
C GLY A 243 -46.92 24.34 -72.15
N THR A 244 -46.28 25.21 -71.39
CA THR A 244 -44.92 25.72 -71.60
C THR A 244 -44.15 25.74 -70.29
N PRO A 245 -42.84 25.39 -70.26
CA PRO A 245 -42.06 25.29 -69.03
C PRO A 245 -42.14 26.53 -68.13
N GLU A 246 -42.15 26.28 -66.83
CA GLU A 246 -42.50 27.28 -65.84
C GLU A 246 -41.67 28.56 -65.84
N THR A 247 -42.36 29.65 -65.53
CA THR A 247 -41.78 30.96 -65.27
C THR A 247 -42.24 31.42 -63.89
N CYS A 248 -41.35 32.06 -63.13
CA CYS A 248 -41.65 32.59 -61.80
C CYS A 248 -42.66 33.77 -61.87
N ASP A 249 -43.94 33.48 -62.06
CA ASP A 249 -45.05 34.44 -62.18
C ASP A 249 -46.32 34.06 -61.42
N GLY A 250 -46.36 32.88 -60.81
CA GLY A 250 -47.46 32.40 -59.97
C GLY A 250 -48.59 31.75 -60.74
N MET A 251 -48.35 31.33 -61.98
CA MET A 251 -49.26 30.51 -62.79
C MET A 251 -48.71 29.09 -62.95
N ASP A 252 -49.61 28.16 -63.25
CA ASP A 252 -49.31 26.82 -63.72
C ASP A 252 -49.34 26.90 -65.26
N ASN A 253 -48.16 27.02 -65.85
CA ASN A 253 -47.90 27.31 -67.25
C ASN A 253 -47.68 26.04 -68.08
N ASP A 254 -47.14 24.95 -67.51
CA ASP A 254 -46.98 23.67 -68.20
C ASP A 254 -48.14 22.67 -67.99
N CYS A 255 -49.04 22.98 -67.06
CA CYS A 255 -50.31 22.30 -66.81
C CYS A 255 -50.18 20.93 -66.14
N ASP A 256 -49.10 20.69 -65.38
CA ASP A 256 -48.92 19.47 -64.59
C ASP A 256 -49.62 19.48 -63.21
N GLY A 257 -50.03 20.66 -62.74
CA GLY A 257 -50.76 20.88 -61.49
C GLY A 257 -49.96 21.51 -60.35
N TRP A 258 -48.69 21.83 -60.57
CA TRP A 258 -47.86 22.62 -59.66
C TRP A 258 -47.79 24.09 -60.14
N VAL A 259 -47.05 24.95 -59.43
CA VAL A 259 -46.92 26.39 -59.74
C VAL A 259 -45.51 26.85 -59.40
N ASP A 260 -44.83 27.50 -60.37
CA ASP A 260 -43.47 28.03 -60.27
C ASP A 260 -42.36 26.96 -60.02
N GLU A 261 -42.40 25.76 -60.62
CA GLU A 261 -41.39 24.67 -60.48
C GLU A 261 -40.34 24.56 -61.61
N ASP A 262 -39.61 23.44 -61.63
CA ASP A 262 -38.67 22.99 -62.65
C ASP A 262 -39.07 21.59 -63.15
N ASP A 263 -38.45 21.09 -64.22
CA ASP A 263 -38.64 19.74 -64.80
C ASP A 263 -38.48 18.57 -63.78
N SER A 264 -38.06 18.85 -62.53
CA SER A 264 -37.92 17.89 -61.43
C SER A 264 -38.94 18.09 -60.30
N LEU A 265 -40.00 18.87 -60.53
CA LEU A 265 -41.08 19.21 -59.59
C LEU A 265 -40.59 19.94 -58.33
N ARG A 266 -39.60 20.83 -58.48
CA ARG A 266 -39.06 21.65 -57.39
C ARG A 266 -39.22 23.13 -57.71
N SER A 267 -39.57 23.93 -56.71
CA SER A 267 -39.71 25.38 -56.86
C SER A 267 -38.49 26.01 -57.58
N LEU A 268 -38.76 26.77 -58.64
CA LEU A 268 -37.77 27.32 -59.56
C LEU A 268 -36.69 28.12 -58.83
N THR A 269 -35.42 27.92 -59.19
CA THR A 269 -34.26 28.50 -58.48
C THR A 269 -33.29 29.24 -59.40
N ARG A 270 -32.56 30.22 -58.84
CA ARG A 270 -31.44 30.91 -59.51
C ARG A 270 -30.34 31.34 -58.53
N PRO A 271 -29.07 31.43 -58.95
CA PRO A 271 -27.97 31.89 -58.09
C PRO A 271 -28.06 33.39 -57.76
N CYS A 272 -27.46 33.78 -56.64
CA CYS A 272 -27.42 35.16 -56.15
C CYS A 272 -26.26 35.38 -55.15
N TYR A 273 -25.79 36.62 -55.03
CA TYR A 273 -24.84 37.03 -54.00
C TYR A 273 -24.96 38.54 -53.76
N ASP A 274 -25.29 38.94 -52.52
CA ASP A 274 -25.49 40.35 -52.14
C ASP A 274 -24.23 40.99 -51.53
N GLY A 275 -23.09 40.28 -51.54
CA GLY A 275 -21.83 40.73 -50.94
C GLY A 275 -21.04 41.73 -51.81
N SER A 276 -19.94 42.24 -51.25
CA SER A 276 -19.03 43.14 -51.95
C SER A 276 -18.33 42.48 -53.13
N ALA A 277 -18.08 43.24 -54.20
CA ALA A 277 -17.34 42.73 -55.34
C ALA A 277 -15.91 42.31 -54.94
N GLY A 278 -15.57 41.04 -55.12
CA GLY A 278 -14.29 40.44 -54.76
C GLY A 278 -14.35 39.43 -53.61
N THR A 279 -15.47 39.34 -52.86
CA THR A 279 -15.62 38.39 -51.74
C THR A 279 -16.39 37.11 -52.12
N GLU A 280 -16.98 37.03 -53.32
CA GLU A 280 -17.71 35.84 -53.80
C GLU A 280 -16.73 34.67 -54.03
N GLY A 281 -16.86 33.59 -53.25
CA GLY A 281 -15.99 32.42 -53.34
C GLY A 281 -14.62 32.59 -52.65
N VAL A 282 -14.46 33.60 -51.80
CA VAL A 282 -13.28 33.80 -50.93
C VAL A 282 -13.66 33.40 -49.51
N GLY A 283 -12.78 32.66 -48.83
CA GLY A 283 -13.03 32.19 -47.46
C GLY A 283 -14.31 31.37 -47.34
N THR A 284 -15.14 31.74 -46.37
CA THR A 284 -16.47 31.13 -46.15
C THR A 284 -17.58 31.72 -47.02
N CYS A 285 -17.32 32.83 -47.74
CA CYS A 285 -18.33 33.51 -48.54
C CYS A 285 -18.75 32.71 -49.78
N VAL A 286 -20.00 32.25 -49.77
CA VAL A 286 -20.61 31.53 -50.89
C VAL A 286 -21.82 32.28 -51.45
N ALA A 287 -22.01 32.17 -52.76
CA ALA A 287 -23.26 32.54 -53.42
C ALA A 287 -24.41 31.66 -52.91
N GLY A 288 -25.58 32.27 -52.72
CA GLY A 288 -26.81 31.58 -52.35
C GLY A 288 -27.69 31.30 -53.56
N VAL A 289 -28.92 30.89 -53.26
CA VAL A 289 -29.97 30.59 -54.23
C VAL A 289 -31.24 31.36 -53.87
N GLN A 290 -31.84 32.06 -54.84
CA GLN A 290 -33.20 32.57 -54.71
C GLN A 290 -34.16 31.50 -55.22
N THR A 291 -35.11 31.11 -54.38
CA THR A 291 -36.24 30.26 -54.78
C THR A 291 -37.43 31.15 -55.15
N CYS A 292 -38.12 30.80 -56.24
CA CYS A 292 -39.42 31.38 -56.55
C CYS A 292 -40.47 30.87 -55.55
N ALA A 293 -41.32 31.76 -55.04
CA ALA A 293 -42.46 31.33 -54.24
C ALA A 293 -43.54 32.41 -54.21
N GLY A 294 -44.56 32.24 -55.08
CA GLY A 294 -45.65 33.17 -55.29
C GLY A 294 -45.30 34.23 -56.34
N GLY A 295 -44.85 33.80 -57.52
CA GLY A 295 -44.53 34.66 -58.66
C GLY A 295 -43.39 35.66 -58.44
N THR A 296 -42.56 35.45 -57.42
CA THR A 296 -41.35 36.27 -57.17
C THR A 296 -40.22 35.44 -56.56
N PHE A 297 -39.00 35.68 -57.04
CA PHE A 297 -37.77 35.18 -56.42
C PHE A 297 -37.55 35.87 -55.07
N ARG A 298 -37.44 35.08 -54.00
CA ARG A 298 -37.28 35.58 -52.63
C ARG A 298 -35.84 36.00 -52.33
N GLY A 299 -35.57 36.44 -51.10
CA GLY A 299 -34.22 36.78 -50.66
C GLY A 299 -33.23 35.64 -50.92
N CYS A 300 -31.94 35.98 -51.09
CA CYS A 300 -30.92 35.00 -51.40
C CYS A 300 -30.68 34.05 -50.21
N VAL A 301 -31.15 32.80 -50.33
CA VAL A 301 -31.07 31.79 -49.26
C VAL A 301 -29.76 31.02 -49.39
N GLY A 302 -29.06 30.82 -48.27
CA GLY A 302 -27.80 30.08 -48.25
C GLY A 302 -26.56 30.88 -48.71
N GLN A 303 -26.68 32.18 -49.00
CA GLN A 303 -25.49 33.01 -49.16
C GLN A 303 -24.79 33.21 -47.81
N VAL A 304 -23.46 33.28 -47.84
CA VAL A 304 -22.63 33.71 -46.72
C VAL A 304 -21.97 35.02 -47.12
N LEU A 305 -22.28 36.08 -46.38
CA LEU A 305 -21.78 37.43 -46.62
C LEU A 305 -20.59 37.73 -45.71
N PRO A 306 -19.68 38.65 -46.10
CA PRO A 306 -18.61 39.14 -45.25
C PRO A 306 -19.10 39.54 -43.86
N ALA A 307 -18.58 38.87 -42.83
CA ALA A 307 -18.84 39.10 -41.43
C ALA A 307 -17.56 39.55 -40.70
N VAL A 308 -17.59 39.54 -39.37
CA VAL A 308 -16.38 39.74 -38.55
C VAL A 308 -15.77 38.38 -38.28
N GLU A 309 -14.45 38.29 -38.41
CA GLU A 309 -13.63 37.11 -38.13
C GLU A 309 -14.03 36.37 -36.84
N ARG A 310 -13.99 35.05 -36.91
CA ARG A 310 -14.12 34.12 -35.79
C ARG A 310 -12.87 33.28 -35.76
N CYS A 311 -12.37 32.94 -34.57
CA CYS A 311 -11.27 31.98 -34.49
C CYS A 311 -11.80 30.56 -34.67
N ASP A 312 -12.02 30.16 -35.93
CA ASP A 312 -12.49 28.83 -36.32
C ASP A 312 -11.78 28.25 -37.56
N SER A 313 -10.61 28.79 -37.93
CA SER A 313 -9.86 28.47 -39.17
C SER A 313 -10.58 28.94 -40.45
N GLY A 314 -11.60 29.76 -40.30
CA GLY A 314 -12.37 30.38 -41.36
C GLY A 314 -11.77 31.72 -41.83
N ASP A 315 -12.44 32.28 -42.81
CA ASP A 315 -12.20 33.61 -43.36
C ASP A 315 -13.62 34.15 -43.58
N GLU A 316 -14.15 34.78 -42.53
CA GLU A 316 -15.55 35.22 -42.45
C GLU A 316 -15.72 36.60 -43.08
N ASN A 317 -14.69 37.43 -43.02
CA ASN A 317 -14.66 38.72 -43.67
C ASN A 317 -14.39 38.59 -45.19
N CYS A 318 -13.87 37.44 -45.62
CA CYS A 318 -13.66 37.04 -47.00
C CYS A 318 -12.63 37.92 -47.74
N ASP A 319 -11.58 38.37 -47.03
CA ASP A 319 -10.46 39.15 -47.58
C ASP A 319 -9.27 38.29 -48.02
N GLY A 320 -9.28 36.98 -47.68
CA GLY A 320 -8.25 36.02 -48.02
C GLY A 320 -7.21 35.78 -46.93
N VAL A 321 -7.38 36.33 -45.73
CA VAL A 321 -6.56 36.05 -44.54
C VAL A 321 -7.40 35.42 -43.43
N VAL A 322 -7.16 34.14 -43.18
CA VAL A 322 -7.78 33.36 -42.10
C VAL A 322 -7.39 33.89 -40.73
N ASP A 323 -8.38 34.09 -39.85
CA ASP A 323 -8.26 34.44 -38.43
C ASP A 323 -7.47 35.75 -38.11
N ASP A 324 -7.45 36.78 -38.97
CA ASP A 324 -6.66 38.01 -38.70
C ASP A 324 -7.18 38.84 -37.51
N GLY A 325 -6.26 39.41 -36.74
CA GLY A 325 -6.57 40.37 -35.68
C GLY A 325 -6.98 39.80 -34.30
N ASP A 326 -6.71 38.52 -34.02
CA ASP A 326 -7.05 37.81 -32.77
C ASP A 326 -8.57 37.77 -32.45
N PRO A 327 -9.39 37.17 -33.35
CA PRO A 327 -10.83 37.11 -33.19
C PRO A 327 -11.26 36.29 -31.97
N GLY A 328 -11.88 36.95 -30.99
CA GLY A 328 -12.31 36.32 -29.74
C GLY A 328 -11.24 36.28 -28.64
N GLY A 329 -10.09 36.91 -28.85
CA GLY A 329 -9.07 37.10 -27.82
C GLY A 329 -9.43 38.11 -26.73
N GLY A 330 -8.65 38.14 -25.65
CA GLY A 330 -8.74 39.12 -24.56
C GLY A 330 -9.88 38.90 -23.55
N ILE A 331 -10.53 37.74 -23.53
CA ILE A 331 -11.53 37.38 -22.52
C ILE A 331 -10.86 36.56 -21.41
N SER A 332 -11.03 36.96 -20.15
CA SER A 332 -10.52 36.19 -19.01
C SER A 332 -11.07 34.76 -19.00
N CYS A 333 -10.19 33.77 -18.97
CA CYS A 333 -10.53 32.36 -19.06
C CYS A 333 -9.70 31.52 -18.07
N PHE A 334 -10.05 30.23 -17.95
CA PHE A 334 -9.27 29.26 -17.20
C PHE A 334 -8.67 28.22 -18.14
N ALA A 335 -7.35 28.25 -18.28
CA ALA A 335 -6.57 27.28 -19.05
C ALA A 335 -6.57 25.93 -18.31
N PRO A 336 -6.36 24.80 -19.02
CA PRO A 336 -6.15 23.49 -18.41
C PRO A 336 -4.74 23.35 -17.80
N LEU A 337 -4.23 24.45 -17.23
CA LEU A 337 -2.98 24.52 -16.47
C LEU A 337 -3.33 24.49 -14.99
N PRO A 338 -2.52 23.85 -14.13
CA PRO A 338 -2.80 23.78 -12.72
C PRO A 338 -2.47 25.13 -12.02
N GLY A 339 -2.93 25.24 -10.78
CA GLY A 339 -2.49 26.32 -9.90
C GLY A 339 -2.84 27.74 -10.37
N ILE A 340 -1.90 28.67 -10.16
CA ILE A 340 -2.07 30.09 -10.52
C ILE A 340 -2.07 30.31 -12.05
N CYS A 341 -1.43 29.42 -12.81
CA CYS A 341 -1.37 29.49 -14.28
C CYS A 341 -2.70 29.14 -14.97
N ALA A 342 -3.67 28.62 -14.22
CA ALA A 342 -5.03 28.46 -14.72
C ALA A 342 -5.59 29.80 -15.22
N ALA A 343 -5.29 30.93 -14.57
CA ALA A 343 -5.77 32.24 -15.01
C ALA A 343 -5.08 32.68 -16.32
N GLY A 344 -5.88 32.89 -17.36
CA GLY A 344 -5.42 33.32 -18.68
C GLY A 344 -6.37 34.29 -19.38
N GLU A 345 -5.99 34.69 -20.58
CA GLU A 345 -6.88 35.35 -21.53
C GLU A 345 -7.05 34.45 -22.76
N THR A 346 -8.22 34.51 -23.39
CA THR A 346 -8.43 33.85 -24.66
C THR A 346 -7.51 34.47 -25.71
N ALA A 347 -7.01 33.65 -26.62
CA ALA A 347 -6.31 34.08 -27.82
C ALA A 347 -6.62 33.11 -28.94
N CYS A 348 -6.67 33.60 -30.17
CA CYS A 348 -6.78 32.78 -31.35
C CYS A 348 -5.44 32.12 -31.66
N VAL A 349 -5.39 30.79 -31.52
CA VAL A 349 -4.19 29.98 -31.80
C VAL A 349 -4.61 28.79 -32.64
N ASP A 350 -3.97 28.62 -33.80
CA ASP A 350 -4.24 27.55 -34.77
C ASP A 350 -5.74 27.38 -35.09
N GLY A 351 -6.46 28.50 -35.24
CA GLY A 351 -7.88 28.54 -35.61
C GLY A 351 -8.84 27.98 -34.57
N ALA A 352 -8.47 28.05 -33.27
CA ALA A 352 -9.38 27.84 -32.15
C ALA A 352 -9.17 28.88 -31.04
N VAL A 353 -10.27 29.42 -30.49
CA VAL A 353 -10.23 30.27 -29.28
C VAL A 353 -9.67 29.46 -28.11
N THR A 354 -8.38 29.63 -27.86
CA THR A 354 -7.62 28.87 -26.87
C THR A 354 -7.39 29.74 -25.64
N CYS A 355 -7.56 29.18 -24.45
CA CYS A 355 -7.19 29.90 -23.23
C CYS A 355 -5.68 29.82 -23.02
N VAL A 356 -4.98 30.94 -23.17
CA VAL A 356 -3.54 31.01 -22.96
C VAL A 356 -3.29 31.52 -21.54
N GLY A 357 -2.64 30.69 -20.72
CA GLY A 357 -2.29 31.04 -19.34
C GLY A 357 -1.44 32.32 -19.28
N SER A 358 -1.78 33.22 -18.38
CA SER A 358 -1.07 34.50 -18.19
C SER A 358 0.30 34.33 -17.52
N ILE A 359 0.50 33.18 -16.88
CA ILE A 359 1.77 32.72 -16.28
C ILE A 359 2.12 31.41 -16.98
N ALA A 360 3.38 31.27 -17.41
CA ALA A 360 3.85 30.05 -18.05
C ALA A 360 4.29 29.02 -17.00
N PRO A 361 4.02 27.72 -17.16
CA PRO A 361 4.56 26.69 -16.27
C PRO A 361 6.09 26.77 -16.15
N GLY A 362 6.59 26.72 -14.92
CA GLY A 362 7.99 26.88 -14.54
C GLY A 362 8.54 28.31 -14.62
N SER A 363 7.70 29.34 -14.80
CA SER A 363 8.15 30.74 -14.85
C SER A 363 8.22 31.44 -13.48
N GLU A 364 7.43 30.99 -12.51
CA GLU A 364 7.49 31.40 -11.11
C GLU A 364 8.00 30.24 -10.24
N PRO A 365 8.72 30.50 -9.13
CA PRO A 365 9.18 29.46 -8.21
C PRO A 365 8.06 29.02 -7.26
N GLU A 366 8.07 27.74 -6.86
CA GLU A 366 7.08 27.22 -5.92
C GLU A 366 7.14 27.93 -4.55
N VAL A 367 5.96 28.28 -4.01
CA VAL A 367 5.80 28.91 -2.70
C VAL A 367 5.03 27.94 -1.80
N CYS A 368 5.43 27.85 -0.53
CA CYS A 368 4.83 26.92 0.41
C CYS A 368 3.44 27.40 0.87
N ASP A 369 2.43 27.22 0.02
CA ASP A 369 1.03 27.53 0.32
C ASP A 369 0.04 26.42 -0.09
N THR A 370 -1.14 26.78 -0.61
CA THR A 370 -2.21 25.86 -1.04
C THR A 370 -2.50 25.93 -2.54
N LEU A 371 -1.74 26.76 -3.26
CA LEU A 371 -1.74 26.94 -4.70
C LEU A 371 -0.49 26.25 -5.25
N ASP A 372 -0.62 25.71 -6.46
CA ASP A 372 0.50 25.31 -7.28
C ASP A 372 1.01 26.59 -7.98
N ASN A 373 2.23 27.03 -7.67
CA ASN A 373 2.79 28.31 -8.10
C ASN A 373 3.71 28.16 -9.31
N ASP A 374 4.46 27.05 -9.40
CA ASP A 374 5.26 26.74 -10.60
C ASP A 374 4.45 26.04 -11.71
N CYS A 375 3.25 25.55 -11.39
CA CYS A 375 2.26 24.98 -12.29
C CYS A 375 2.69 23.67 -12.96
N ASP A 376 3.50 22.84 -12.28
CA ASP A 376 3.85 21.48 -12.73
C ASP A 376 2.79 20.41 -12.43
N GLY A 377 1.78 20.74 -11.61
CA GLY A 377 0.69 19.85 -11.18
C GLY A 377 0.92 19.18 -9.82
N VAL A 378 2.01 19.52 -9.11
CA VAL A 378 2.42 18.93 -7.84
C VAL A 378 2.62 20.02 -6.78
N LEU A 379 1.55 20.31 -6.04
CA LEU A 379 1.54 21.26 -4.92
C LEU A 379 2.73 21.04 -3.96
N ASN A 380 3.50 22.12 -3.75
CA ASN A 380 4.66 22.22 -2.88
C ASN A 380 5.86 21.31 -3.25
N ASN A 381 6.00 20.93 -4.52
CA ASN A 381 7.13 20.14 -5.07
C ASN A 381 8.54 20.65 -4.70
N GLY A 382 8.70 21.97 -4.55
CA GLY A 382 9.95 22.64 -4.18
C GLY A 382 10.40 22.42 -2.72
N PHE A 383 9.55 21.79 -1.90
CA PHE A 383 9.76 21.58 -0.47
C PHE A 383 9.87 20.07 -0.16
N PRO A 384 11.01 19.41 -0.47
CA PRO A 384 11.15 17.96 -0.40
C PRO A 384 10.96 17.36 1.01
N ASP A 385 11.17 18.18 2.04
CA ASP A 385 10.97 17.78 3.44
C ASP A 385 9.51 17.99 3.92
N LEU A 386 8.63 18.65 3.17
CA LEU A 386 7.27 19.01 3.62
C LEU A 386 6.43 17.76 3.92
N GLY A 387 5.76 17.75 5.07
CA GLY A 387 5.01 16.59 5.55
C GLY A 387 5.86 15.42 6.05
N THR A 388 7.20 15.49 5.94
CA THR A 388 8.08 14.50 6.57
C THR A 388 8.13 14.69 8.09
N ALA A 389 8.49 13.62 8.81
CA ALA A 389 8.63 13.65 10.26
C ALA A 389 9.89 14.42 10.67
N CYS A 390 9.72 15.41 11.52
CA CYS A 390 10.80 16.22 12.09
C CYS A 390 10.86 16.07 13.61
N VAL A 391 11.91 16.62 14.22
CA VAL A 391 12.11 16.57 15.68
C VAL A 391 12.59 17.93 16.18
N GLY A 392 11.82 18.53 17.08
CA GLY A 392 12.15 19.77 17.77
C GLY A 392 12.63 19.49 19.20
N GLY A 393 13.61 20.28 19.66
CA GLY A 393 14.24 20.12 20.98
C GLY A 393 15.49 19.25 20.97
N ILE A 394 16.20 19.24 22.10
CA ILE A 394 17.41 18.45 22.37
C ILE A 394 17.12 17.51 23.56
N GLY A 395 17.98 16.53 23.82
CA GLY A 395 17.86 15.64 24.97
C GLY A 395 16.50 14.93 25.11
N VAL A 396 15.98 14.91 26.33
CA VAL A 396 14.65 14.35 26.64
C VAL A 396 13.50 15.26 26.18
N CYS A 397 13.79 16.51 25.84
CA CYS A 397 12.80 17.45 25.29
C CYS A 397 12.52 17.23 23.80
N ARG A 398 13.23 16.32 23.13
CA ARG A 398 12.92 15.95 21.75
C ARG A 398 11.44 15.54 21.62
N ARG A 399 10.71 16.23 20.76
CA ARG A 399 9.32 15.91 20.38
C ARG A 399 9.26 15.75 18.88
N GLY A 400 8.54 14.73 18.43
CA GLY A 400 8.21 14.56 17.03
C GLY A 400 7.20 15.62 16.59
N GLY A 401 7.37 16.10 15.38
CA GLY A 401 6.40 16.94 14.66
C GLY A 401 6.47 16.62 13.17
N VAL A 402 5.86 17.48 12.37
CA VAL A 402 5.92 17.44 10.91
C VAL A 402 6.51 18.73 10.36
N MET A 403 7.22 18.63 9.25
CA MET A 403 7.65 19.80 8.50
C MET A 403 6.42 20.47 7.87
N ILE A 404 6.24 21.75 8.15
CA ILE A 404 5.14 22.59 7.66
C ILE A 404 5.68 23.81 6.90
N CYS A 405 4.83 24.44 6.10
CA CYS A 405 5.15 25.74 5.51
C CYS A 405 5.39 26.79 6.60
N ASN A 406 6.44 27.60 6.44
CA ASN A 406 6.79 28.65 7.39
C ASN A 406 5.83 29.83 7.27
N PRO A 407 4.98 30.13 8.28
CA PRO A 407 4.01 31.23 8.18
C PRO A 407 4.66 32.62 8.11
N GLY A 408 5.95 32.74 8.45
CA GLY A 408 6.72 33.98 8.37
C GLY A 408 7.60 34.11 7.12
N ASP A 409 7.78 33.06 6.33
CA ASP A 409 8.56 33.06 5.09
C ASP A 409 8.09 31.94 4.14
N PRO A 410 6.98 32.14 3.40
CA PRO A 410 6.40 31.10 2.56
C PRO A 410 7.29 30.64 1.40
N ALA A 411 8.24 31.48 0.95
CA ALA A 411 9.22 31.13 -0.07
C ALA A 411 10.53 30.53 0.52
N GLY A 412 10.61 30.45 1.85
CA GLY A 412 11.72 29.85 2.58
C GLY A 412 11.48 28.37 2.87
N ALA A 413 12.53 27.67 3.30
CA ALA A 413 12.46 26.24 3.61
C ALA A 413 11.36 25.91 4.65
N ALA A 414 10.76 24.73 4.52
CA ALA A 414 9.80 24.20 5.48
C ALA A 414 10.40 24.16 6.90
N VAL A 415 9.56 24.44 7.90
CA VAL A 415 9.95 24.49 9.32
C VAL A 415 9.26 23.40 10.10
N CYS A 416 9.95 22.86 11.11
CA CYS A 416 9.38 21.84 11.98
C CYS A 416 8.34 22.46 12.93
N ASP A 417 7.12 21.90 12.97
CA ASP A 417 6.06 22.36 13.88
C ASP A 417 6.24 21.87 15.34
N ALA A 418 7.21 20.98 15.56
CA ALA A 418 7.44 20.33 16.84
C ALA A 418 7.75 21.34 17.95
N VAL A 419 6.80 21.48 18.89
CA VAL A 419 7.04 22.21 20.14
C VAL A 419 7.93 21.36 21.04
N PRO A 420 9.14 21.82 21.41
CA PRO A 420 10.02 21.09 22.33
C PRO A 420 9.32 20.81 23.67
N GLY A 421 9.68 19.70 24.30
CA GLY A 421 9.30 19.45 25.69
C GLY A 421 9.80 20.55 26.62
N THR A 422 9.09 20.80 27.71
CA THR A 422 9.56 21.74 28.73
C THR A 422 10.82 21.18 29.41
N PRO A 423 11.94 21.94 29.43
CA PRO A 423 13.13 21.62 30.21
C PRO A 423 12.84 21.26 31.67
N ALA A 424 13.59 20.31 32.21
CA ALA A 424 13.79 20.25 33.66
C ALA A 424 14.51 21.52 34.15
N PRO A 425 14.34 21.92 35.43
CA PRO A 425 14.99 23.11 35.98
C PRO A 425 16.45 22.87 36.43
N ALA A 426 16.93 21.62 36.37
CA ALA A 426 18.27 21.15 36.71
C ALA A 426 18.42 19.71 36.18
N GLU A 427 19.64 19.27 35.95
CA GLU A 427 19.93 17.90 35.51
C GLU A 427 19.63 16.86 36.61
N LEU A 428 19.45 15.61 36.20
CA LEU A 428 19.49 14.45 37.10
C LEU A 428 20.59 13.51 36.59
N CYS A 429 21.56 13.13 37.45
CA CYS A 429 22.67 12.27 37.05
C CYS A 429 22.19 10.89 36.56
N ASN A 430 21.89 10.77 35.27
CA ASN A 430 21.17 9.65 34.66
C ASN A 430 21.59 9.33 33.21
N TYR A 431 22.58 10.04 32.66
CA TYR A 431 23.08 9.93 31.28
C TYR A 431 22.13 10.43 30.19
N LEU A 432 21.20 11.32 30.55
CA LEU A 432 20.34 12.07 29.64
C LEU A 432 20.62 13.58 29.77
N ASP A 433 20.02 14.35 28.87
CA ASP A 433 20.05 15.82 28.82
C ASP A 433 18.63 16.25 29.19
N ASP A 434 18.40 16.51 30.49
CA ASP A 434 17.08 16.68 31.14
C ASP A 434 16.59 18.15 31.10
N ASP A 435 17.51 19.11 31.19
CA ASP A 435 17.28 20.55 30.98
C ASP A 435 17.32 20.92 29.48
N CYS A 436 17.78 20.00 28.63
CA CYS A 436 17.76 20.10 27.18
C CYS A 436 18.66 21.22 26.63
N ASN A 437 19.73 21.58 27.35
CA ASN A 437 20.75 22.53 26.95
C ASN A 437 21.74 21.97 25.90
N GLY A 438 21.74 20.64 25.69
CA GLY A 438 22.57 19.95 24.71
C GLY A 438 23.90 19.39 25.25
N THR A 439 24.11 19.46 26.57
CA THR A 439 25.10 18.68 27.31
C THR A 439 24.39 17.71 28.27
N VAL A 440 25.06 16.60 28.60
CA VAL A 440 24.51 15.51 29.41
C VAL A 440 25.09 15.61 30.81
N ASP A 441 24.24 15.60 31.84
CA ASP A 441 24.63 15.63 33.25
C ASP A 441 25.59 16.80 33.64
N ASP A 442 25.47 18.00 33.05
CA ASP A 442 26.47 19.07 33.21
C ASP A 442 26.53 19.71 34.62
N ASP A 443 25.46 19.57 35.43
CA ASP A 443 25.49 19.86 36.88
C ASP A 443 26.36 18.87 37.69
N PHE A 444 26.72 17.70 37.13
CA PHE A 444 27.42 16.60 37.82
C PHE A 444 28.84 16.31 37.33
N VAL A 445 29.26 16.92 36.23
CA VAL A 445 30.63 16.86 35.70
C VAL A 445 31.34 18.19 35.88
N ASN A 446 32.66 18.15 36.01
CA ASN A 446 33.46 19.38 35.97
C ASN A 446 33.69 19.88 34.53
N ALA A 447 34.38 21.01 34.39
CA ALA A 447 34.70 21.64 33.10
C ALA A 447 35.54 20.76 32.13
N GLY A 448 36.01 19.58 32.55
CA GLY A 448 36.64 18.57 31.71
C GLY A 448 35.71 17.41 31.29
N GLY A 449 34.42 17.46 31.63
CA GLY A 449 33.46 16.37 31.40
C GLY A 449 33.65 15.17 32.34
N VAL A 450 34.29 15.37 33.49
CA VAL A 450 34.58 14.29 34.46
C VAL A 450 33.68 14.42 35.69
N TYR A 451 32.96 13.35 36.00
CA TYR A 451 32.25 13.15 37.26
C TYR A 451 33.27 13.09 38.42
N ASP A 452 33.43 14.19 39.18
CA ASP A 452 34.48 14.35 40.19
C ASP A 452 34.00 14.47 41.63
N THR A 453 32.68 14.40 41.84
CA THR A 453 32.09 14.48 43.18
C THR A 453 32.15 13.14 43.91
N ASP A 454 32.20 13.15 45.24
CA ASP A 454 32.22 11.91 46.04
C ASP A 454 30.97 11.03 45.86
N ARG A 455 29.88 11.56 45.29
CA ARG A 455 28.60 10.86 45.04
C ARG A 455 28.39 10.39 43.61
N ASN A 456 29.14 10.98 42.68
CA ASN A 456 29.19 10.60 41.27
C ASN A 456 30.67 10.63 40.89
N CYS A 457 31.41 9.56 41.19
CA CYS A 457 32.84 9.50 40.90
C CYS A 457 33.11 8.63 39.67
N GLY A 458 33.57 9.26 38.59
CA GLY A 458 33.81 8.63 37.28
C GLY A 458 32.53 8.27 36.51
N ALA A 459 31.39 8.17 37.18
CA ALA A 459 30.08 7.84 36.64
C ALA A 459 28.97 8.26 37.62
N CYS A 460 27.75 8.44 37.12
CA CYS A 460 26.58 8.73 37.95
C CYS A 460 26.29 7.61 38.96
N SER A 461 25.81 8.00 40.15
CA SER A 461 25.48 7.12 41.28
C SER A 461 26.65 6.30 41.87
N ILE A 462 27.90 6.55 41.46
CA ILE A 462 29.08 5.97 42.12
C ILE A 462 29.42 6.81 43.36
N ASP A 463 28.79 6.45 44.47
CA ASP A 463 28.99 7.09 45.78
C ASP A 463 30.13 6.44 46.57
N CYS A 464 31.31 7.07 46.52
CA CYS A 464 32.49 6.64 47.25
C CYS A 464 32.28 6.67 48.78
N THR A 465 31.44 7.57 49.28
CA THR A 465 31.14 7.69 50.72
C THR A 465 30.35 6.49 51.25
N LEU A 466 29.57 5.84 50.39
CA LEU A 466 28.87 4.58 50.68
C LEU A 466 29.73 3.34 50.40
N ILE A 467 30.48 3.32 49.28
CA ILE A 467 31.37 2.20 48.90
C ILE A 467 32.41 1.92 49.99
N TYR A 468 32.98 2.97 50.60
CA TYR A 468 33.98 2.87 51.66
C TYR A 468 33.46 3.30 53.03
N ALA A 469 32.17 3.03 53.32
CA ALA A 469 31.53 3.28 54.62
C ALA A 469 31.98 2.28 55.73
N PHE A 470 33.27 1.97 55.79
CA PHE A 470 33.85 1.03 56.75
C PHE A 470 34.28 1.72 58.06
N PRO A 471 34.26 1.01 59.21
CA PRO A 471 34.80 1.53 60.46
C PRO A 471 36.26 1.98 60.28
N GLY A 472 36.59 3.20 60.72
CA GLY A 472 37.95 3.73 60.60
C GLY A 472 38.33 4.24 59.21
N ALA A 473 37.43 4.22 58.22
CA ALA A 473 37.69 4.72 56.86
C ALA A 473 36.60 5.67 56.33
N PHE A 474 36.87 6.26 55.17
CA PHE A 474 35.93 7.00 54.33
C PHE A 474 36.40 6.98 52.86
N GLY A 475 35.47 7.08 51.91
CA GLY A 475 35.80 7.19 50.49
C GLY A 475 35.77 8.63 49.99
N THR A 476 36.65 8.95 49.05
CA THR A 476 36.59 10.20 48.27
C THR A 476 36.78 9.92 46.78
N CYS A 477 36.30 10.79 45.92
CA CYS A 477 36.62 10.71 44.51
C CYS A 477 38.07 11.15 44.24
N ASN A 478 38.80 10.36 43.45
CA ASN A 478 40.16 10.68 43.02
C ASN A 478 40.20 10.87 41.49
N VAL A 479 40.44 12.12 41.08
CA VAL A 479 40.53 12.55 39.67
C VAL A 479 41.97 12.66 39.14
N ALA A 480 42.97 12.16 39.87
CA ALA A 480 44.36 12.22 39.42
C ALA A 480 44.71 11.23 38.28
N GLY A 481 43.79 10.31 37.95
CA GLY A 481 43.93 9.33 36.87
C GLY A 481 43.30 9.77 35.55
N ALA A 482 43.45 8.94 34.50
CA ALA A 482 42.76 9.15 33.22
C ALA A 482 41.23 8.95 33.32
N THR A 483 40.78 8.23 34.34
CA THR A 483 39.40 8.14 34.78
C THR A 483 39.34 8.43 36.28
N ALA A 484 38.26 9.09 36.73
CA ALA A 484 38.01 9.28 38.14
C ALA A 484 37.63 7.95 38.80
N THR A 485 38.16 7.71 40.01
CA THR A 485 38.00 6.45 40.75
C THR A 485 37.84 6.71 42.24
N CYS A 486 37.04 5.88 42.92
CA CYS A 486 36.93 6.00 44.37
C CYS A 486 38.25 5.58 45.05
N LEU A 487 38.71 6.40 45.98
CA LEU A 487 39.88 6.14 46.81
C LEU A 487 39.44 5.89 48.26
N LEU A 488 39.93 4.79 48.84
CA LEU A 488 39.83 4.52 50.27
C LEU A 488 40.80 5.42 51.03
N ASN A 489 40.29 6.17 52.01
CA ASN A 489 41.08 6.96 52.94
C ASN A 489 40.86 6.46 54.37
N CYS A 490 41.92 6.35 55.16
CA CYS A 490 41.79 6.04 56.58
C CYS A 490 41.53 7.31 57.41
N ASN A 491 40.66 7.20 58.41
CA ASN A 491 40.48 8.22 59.42
C ASN A 491 41.79 8.41 60.22
N PRO A 492 42.07 9.61 60.75
CA PRO A 492 43.30 9.86 61.52
C PRO A 492 43.49 8.86 62.68
N GLY A 493 44.59 8.09 62.63
CA GLY A 493 44.93 7.07 63.63
C GLY A 493 44.49 5.64 63.27
N TYR A 494 43.77 5.47 62.16
CA TYR A 494 43.46 4.18 61.54
C TYR A 494 44.38 3.92 60.34
N PHE A 495 44.60 2.64 60.05
CA PHE A 495 45.52 2.18 59.02
C PHE A 495 44.97 0.90 58.37
N ASN A 496 45.04 0.84 57.06
CA ASN A 496 44.89 -0.39 56.29
C ASN A 496 46.29 -1.02 56.15
N LEU A 497 46.52 -2.17 56.80
CA LEU A 497 47.84 -2.82 56.82
C LEU A 497 48.02 -3.89 55.74
N ASN A 498 46.94 -4.53 55.30
CA ASN A 498 46.95 -5.62 54.32
C ASN A 498 46.85 -5.12 52.85
N GLY A 499 46.52 -3.85 52.64
CA GLY A 499 46.30 -3.25 51.33
C GLY A 499 44.98 -3.62 50.66
N ILE A 500 44.04 -4.25 51.38
CA ILE A 500 42.77 -4.73 50.83
C ILE A 500 41.72 -3.61 50.98
N PRO A 501 41.10 -3.09 49.91
CA PRO A 501 40.17 -1.96 50.07
C PRO A 501 38.78 -2.32 50.62
N GLY A 502 38.48 -3.62 50.78
CA GLY A 502 37.12 -4.14 51.01
C GLY A 502 36.74 -4.41 52.47
N ASP A 503 37.71 -4.34 53.39
CA ASP A 503 37.56 -4.44 54.85
C ASP A 503 37.70 -3.06 55.53
N GLY A 504 38.43 -2.13 54.91
CA GLY A 504 38.51 -0.72 55.32
C GLY A 504 39.88 -0.31 55.88
N CYS A 505 39.91 0.17 57.12
CA CYS A 505 41.14 0.53 57.83
C CYS A 505 41.05 0.00 59.27
N GLU A 506 41.27 -1.30 59.42
CA GLU A 506 40.91 -2.12 60.58
C GLU A 506 41.83 -1.83 61.77
N PHE A 507 43.09 -1.51 61.49
CA PHE A 507 44.11 -1.35 62.51
C PHE A 507 44.13 0.06 63.08
N SER A 508 44.15 0.16 64.41
CA SER A 508 44.43 1.41 65.12
C SER A 508 45.56 1.20 66.13
N LEU A 509 46.35 2.25 66.35
CA LEU A 509 47.48 2.18 67.28
C LEU A 509 46.99 2.21 68.74
N ASP A 510 47.43 1.22 69.50
CA ASP A 510 47.16 1.08 70.92
C ASP A 510 48.21 1.86 71.72
N PRO A 511 47.84 2.97 72.40
CA PRO A 511 48.80 3.84 73.08
C PRO A 511 49.48 3.16 74.29
N ASP A 512 48.86 2.12 74.84
CA ASP A 512 49.32 1.36 76.01
C ASP A 512 50.10 0.09 75.64
N ALA A 513 50.29 -0.21 74.35
CA ALA A 513 50.92 -1.43 73.86
C ALA A 513 52.33 -1.22 73.29
N VAL A 514 53.23 -2.16 73.57
CA VAL A 514 54.49 -2.34 72.83
C VAL A 514 54.34 -3.47 71.83
N TYR A 515 54.67 -3.20 70.58
CA TYR A 515 54.55 -4.12 69.46
C TYR A 515 55.84 -4.95 69.29
N VAL A 516 55.71 -6.27 69.19
CA VAL A 516 56.81 -7.21 68.97
C VAL A 516 56.48 -8.11 67.77
N SER A 517 57.42 -8.23 66.83
CA SER A 517 57.32 -9.15 65.70
C SER A 517 58.67 -9.76 65.37
N GLY A 518 58.75 -11.09 65.34
CA GLY A 518 59.94 -11.83 64.96
C GLY A 518 60.10 -12.04 63.45
N GLU A 519 59.01 -11.90 62.68
CA GLU A 519 59.01 -12.14 61.23
C GLU A 519 59.02 -10.85 60.39
N ASP A 520 58.65 -9.70 60.98
CA ASP A 520 58.75 -8.39 60.33
C ASP A 520 60.24 -8.06 60.04
N PRO A 521 60.66 -7.88 58.76
CA PRO A 521 62.04 -7.60 58.41
C PRO A 521 62.52 -6.22 58.90
N THR A 522 61.59 -5.30 59.19
CA THR A 522 61.87 -3.98 59.77
C THR A 522 62.00 -4.00 61.30
N SER A 523 61.67 -5.13 61.94
CA SER A 523 61.81 -5.27 63.40
C SER A 523 63.25 -5.09 63.87
N ALA A 524 63.45 -4.37 64.96
CA ALA A 524 64.76 -4.15 65.56
C ALA A 524 64.64 -3.97 67.07
N ASP A 525 65.64 -4.40 67.83
CA ASP A 525 65.68 -4.19 69.29
C ASP A 525 66.46 -2.91 69.60
N ASP A 526 65.82 -1.75 69.36
CA ASP A 526 66.41 -0.43 69.56
C ASP A 526 65.52 0.55 70.35
N ALA A 527 66.05 1.75 70.61
CA ALA A 527 65.38 2.78 71.43
C ALA A 527 64.15 3.42 70.76
N THR A 528 63.83 3.08 69.53
CA THR A 528 62.68 3.55 68.74
C THR A 528 61.64 2.45 68.45
N CYS A 529 62.00 1.18 68.61
CA CYS A 529 61.09 0.05 68.42
C CYS A 529 59.89 0.06 69.40
N GLY A 530 58.86 -0.70 69.02
CA GLY A 530 57.71 -1.00 69.84
C GLY A 530 56.57 0.01 69.74
N LEU A 531 56.67 0.98 68.84
CA LEU A 531 55.70 2.07 68.70
C LEU A 531 54.57 1.78 67.70
N GLY A 532 54.66 0.70 66.94
CA GLY A 532 53.66 0.24 65.96
C GLY A 532 54.28 -0.52 64.79
N PRO A 533 53.47 -1.12 63.90
CA PRO A 533 53.94 -1.70 62.64
C PRO A 533 54.53 -0.65 61.69
N ALA A 534 55.51 -1.01 60.85
CA ALA A 534 56.17 -0.06 59.95
C ALA A 534 55.25 0.56 58.89
N SER A 535 54.24 -0.20 58.44
CA SER A 535 53.16 0.26 57.55
C SER A 535 52.33 1.41 58.12
N THR A 536 52.37 1.66 59.43
CA THR A 536 51.74 2.85 60.04
C THR A 536 52.52 4.15 59.84
N GLY A 537 53.71 4.10 59.24
CA GLY A 537 54.56 5.27 58.97
C GLY A 537 55.11 5.95 60.22
N GLY A 538 55.65 7.16 60.06
CA GLY A 538 56.22 7.95 61.15
C GLY A 538 57.49 7.35 61.80
N GLY A 539 58.19 6.45 61.12
CA GLY A 539 59.38 5.76 61.63
C GLY A 539 59.11 4.68 62.69
N ARG A 540 57.83 4.34 62.92
CA ARG A 540 57.43 3.24 63.80
C ARG A 540 57.92 1.90 63.24
N HIS A 541 58.25 0.96 64.11
CA HIS A 541 58.51 -0.44 63.80
C HIS A 541 58.38 -1.29 65.08
N ALA A 542 58.18 -2.59 64.94
CA ALA A 542 58.08 -3.52 66.07
C ALA A 542 59.45 -3.83 66.68
N CYS A 543 59.50 -4.17 67.97
CA CYS A 543 60.70 -4.79 68.56
C CYS A 543 60.83 -6.24 68.05
N ARG A 544 62.05 -6.78 67.98
CA ARG A 544 62.33 -8.12 67.44
C ARG A 544 62.16 -9.22 68.48
N THR A 545 62.50 -8.96 69.74
CA THR A 545 62.37 -9.95 70.84
C THR A 545 61.35 -9.53 71.90
N ILE A 546 60.71 -10.52 72.52
CA ILE A 546 59.73 -10.33 73.59
C ILE A 546 60.41 -9.76 74.83
N THR A 547 61.60 -10.24 75.17
CA THR A 547 62.37 -9.75 76.33
C THR A 547 62.71 -8.26 76.16
N TYR A 548 63.12 -7.85 74.95
CA TYR A 548 63.33 -6.42 74.68
C TYR A 548 62.00 -5.64 74.73
N GLY A 549 60.93 -6.17 74.13
CA GLY A 549 59.58 -5.60 74.19
C GLY A 549 59.06 -5.36 75.60
N ILE A 550 59.28 -6.28 76.54
CA ILE A 550 58.93 -6.11 77.97
C ILE A 550 59.77 -5.02 78.63
N SER A 551 61.08 -4.95 78.32
CA SER A 551 61.94 -3.86 78.83
C SER A 551 61.49 -2.50 78.28
N ARG A 552 61.06 -2.47 77.02
CA ARG A 552 60.55 -1.30 76.31
C ARG A 552 59.19 -0.85 76.88
N ALA A 553 58.29 -1.78 77.17
CA ALA A 553 57.00 -1.50 77.81
C ALA A 553 57.21 -0.87 79.19
N THR A 554 58.10 -1.44 79.99
CA THR A 554 58.49 -0.89 81.30
C THR A 554 59.09 0.52 81.18
N THR A 555 59.94 0.75 80.16
CA THR A 555 60.57 2.06 79.90
C THR A 555 59.57 3.12 79.43
N LEU A 556 58.57 2.74 78.65
CA LEU A 556 57.52 3.62 78.12
C LEU A 556 56.31 3.78 79.05
N GLY A 557 56.26 3.06 80.18
CA GLY A 557 55.09 3.03 81.07
C GLY A 557 53.86 2.33 80.47
N ARG A 558 54.06 1.44 79.49
CA ARG A 558 53.01 0.74 78.73
C ARG A 558 52.61 -0.57 79.42
N ALA A 559 51.30 -0.80 79.54
CA ALA A 559 50.73 -1.89 80.33
C ALA A 559 50.69 -3.26 79.60
N ARG A 560 50.97 -3.30 78.30
CA ARG A 560 50.92 -4.54 77.51
C ARG A 560 52.00 -4.61 76.44
N VAL A 561 52.42 -5.84 76.14
CA VAL A 561 53.25 -6.23 75.00
C VAL A 561 52.39 -7.11 74.10
N ILE A 562 52.19 -6.65 72.87
CA ILE A 562 51.43 -7.32 71.81
C ILE A 562 52.44 -8.00 70.89
N VAL A 563 52.26 -9.30 70.66
CA VAL A 563 53.24 -10.15 69.99
C VAL A 563 52.62 -10.82 68.76
N ALA A 564 53.18 -10.51 67.58
CA ALA A 564 52.83 -11.14 66.32
C ALA A 564 53.25 -12.62 66.29
N ASP A 565 52.68 -13.42 65.39
CA ASP A 565 53.12 -14.78 65.12
C ASP A 565 54.58 -14.83 64.65
N ALA A 566 55.33 -15.73 65.30
CA ALA A 566 56.70 -16.13 65.00
C ALA A 566 57.09 -17.28 65.93
N LEU A 567 58.30 -17.82 65.73
CA LEU A 567 59.02 -18.60 66.74
C LEU A 567 60.03 -17.71 67.49
N TYR A 568 59.69 -17.34 68.72
CA TYR A 568 60.55 -16.58 69.62
C TYR A 568 61.46 -17.52 70.43
N ALA A 569 62.71 -17.66 70.00
CA ALA A 569 63.71 -18.57 70.57
C ALA A 569 64.40 -18.00 71.82
N GLU A 570 63.62 -17.63 72.84
CA GLU A 570 64.08 -16.92 74.05
C GLU A 570 63.45 -17.44 75.35
N SER A 571 64.05 -17.06 76.49
CA SER A 571 63.50 -17.32 77.84
C SER A 571 62.95 -16.02 78.43
N VAL A 572 61.62 -15.89 78.47
CA VAL A 572 60.95 -14.64 78.83
C VAL A 572 60.76 -14.52 80.34
N THR A 573 61.22 -13.43 80.94
CA THR A 573 60.91 -13.07 82.33
C THR A 573 59.81 -12.02 82.38
N LEU A 574 58.73 -12.31 83.11
CA LEU A 574 57.59 -11.40 83.23
C LEU A 574 57.89 -10.24 84.19
N VAL A 575 57.34 -9.06 83.88
CA VAL A 575 57.35 -7.88 84.75
C VAL A 575 55.93 -7.62 85.27
N ALA A 576 55.79 -7.37 86.57
CA ALA A 576 54.50 -7.12 87.19
C ALA A 576 53.85 -5.84 86.63
N GLY A 577 52.61 -5.93 86.18
CA GLY A 577 51.88 -4.82 85.55
C GLY A 577 52.03 -4.74 84.02
N VAL A 578 52.94 -5.54 83.42
CA VAL A 578 53.05 -5.69 81.96
C VAL A 578 52.40 -7.01 81.56
N SER A 579 51.31 -6.94 80.80
CA SER A 579 50.66 -8.12 80.21
C SER A 579 51.29 -8.50 78.88
N LEU A 580 51.34 -9.79 78.56
CA LEU A 580 51.94 -10.35 77.35
C LEU A 580 50.83 -11.03 76.53
N LEU A 581 50.58 -10.56 75.32
CA LEU A 581 49.42 -10.94 74.50
C LEU A 581 49.89 -11.40 73.11
N GLY A 582 49.79 -12.70 72.85
CA GLY A 582 50.03 -13.33 71.55
C GLY A 582 48.75 -13.56 70.77
N GLY A 583 48.89 -14.26 69.64
CA GLY A 583 47.83 -14.56 68.69
C GLY A 583 47.52 -13.42 67.71
N TYR A 584 48.43 -12.46 67.55
CA TYR A 584 48.33 -11.37 66.57
C TYR A 584 49.03 -11.77 65.28
N ARG A 585 48.51 -11.39 64.10
CA ARG A 585 49.21 -11.62 62.83
C ARG A 585 50.29 -10.58 62.57
N ALA A 586 51.40 -10.96 61.95
CA ALA A 586 52.47 -10.02 61.58
C ALA A 586 52.07 -9.00 60.50
N ASP A 587 51.12 -9.34 59.62
CA ASP A 587 50.64 -8.50 58.52
C ASP A 587 49.48 -7.58 58.93
N THR A 588 48.33 -8.14 59.37
CA THR A 588 47.13 -7.35 59.72
C THR A 588 47.13 -6.83 61.15
N TRP A 589 47.93 -7.44 62.05
CA TRP A 589 47.82 -7.27 63.51
C TRP A 589 46.40 -7.51 64.06
N GLU A 590 45.58 -8.27 63.33
CA GLU A 590 44.35 -8.85 63.87
C GLU A 590 44.68 -9.99 64.83
N ARG A 591 43.80 -10.21 65.81
CA ARG A 591 44.05 -11.16 66.88
C ARG A 591 43.12 -12.37 66.82
N HIS A 592 43.69 -13.55 66.54
CA HIS A 592 42.98 -14.82 66.53
C HIS A 592 43.66 -15.85 67.44
N LEU A 593 43.12 -16.03 68.64
CA LEU A 593 43.64 -16.95 69.67
C LEU A 593 43.70 -18.43 69.26
N THR A 594 43.01 -18.83 68.20
CA THR A 594 42.85 -20.23 67.77
C THR A 594 43.56 -20.56 66.46
N THR A 595 43.81 -19.57 65.61
CA THR A 595 44.38 -19.76 64.26
C THR A 595 45.74 -19.09 64.07
N THR A 596 46.09 -18.09 64.87
CA THR A 596 47.39 -17.40 64.80
C THR A 596 48.32 -17.91 65.90
N LEU A 597 49.48 -18.45 65.51
CA LEU A 597 50.36 -19.22 66.40
C LEU A 597 51.62 -18.45 66.83
N THR A 598 51.53 -17.74 67.94
CA THR A 598 52.70 -17.12 68.58
C THR A 598 53.43 -18.13 69.47
N THR A 599 54.63 -18.58 69.08
CA THR A 599 55.36 -19.63 69.80
C THR A 599 56.56 -19.07 70.58
N ILE A 600 56.62 -19.31 71.89
CA ILE A 600 57.81 -19.01 72.70
C ILE A 600 58.49 -20.33 73.05
N ARG A 601 59.79 -20.40 72.78
CA ARG A 601 60.62 -21.58 73.03
C ARG A 601 61.93 -21.15 73.67
N ALA A 602 62.23 -21.64 74.87
CA ALA A 602 63.55 -21.42 75.45
C ALA A 602 64.66 -21.88 74.49
N PRO A 603 65.85 -21.25 74.46
CA PRO A 603 66.99 -21.82 73.75
C PRO A 603 67.38 -23.18 74.36
N THR A 604 68.17 -23.98 73.66
CA THR A 604 68.83 -25.15 74.27
C THR A 604 70.01 -24.70 75.15
N GLY A 605 70.31 -25.42 76.23
CA GLY A 605 71.45 -25.06 77.08
C GLY A 605 71.47 -25.72 78.45
N ALA A 606 72.53 -25.44 79.19
CA ALA A 606 72.77 -25.99 80.52
C ALA A 606 71.83 -25.43 81.60
N GLY A 607 71.77 -26.12 82.74
CA GLY A 607 70.99 -25.73 83.92
C GLY A 607 69.47 -25.89 83.76
N HIS A 608 68.73 -25.40 84.75
CA HIS A 608 67.26 -25.46 84.74
C HIS A 608 66.68 -24.67 83.57
N ARG A 609 65.84 -25.31 82.74
CA ARG A 609 65.17 -24.64 81.62
C ARG A 609 63.89 -23.96 82.12
N ARG A 610 63.65 -22.73 81.66
CA ARG A 610 62.42 -21.95 81.91
C ARG A 610 62.05 -21.21 80.63
N THR A 611 60.90 -21.53 80.02
CA THR A 611 60.41 -20.79 78.85
C THR A 611 59.75 -19.48 79.29
N ILE A 612 58.84 -19.54 80.26
CA ILE A 612 58.33 -18.38 81.01
C ILE A 612 58.84 -18.42 82.45
N ASN A 613 59.36 -17.30 82.94
CA ASN A 613 59.85 -17.11 84.31
C ASN A 613 59.08 -15.95 84.99
N ALA A 614 58.24 -16.27 85.97
CA ALA A 614 57.37 -15.32 86.67
C ALA A 614 57.72 -15.28 88.16
N VAL A 615 58.40 -14.21 88.61
CA VAL A 615 58.88 -14.07 89.98
C VAL A 615 58.29 -12.80 90.60
N GLY A 616 57.61 -12.93 91.75
CA GLY A 616 57.12 -11.78 92.51
C GLY A 616 55.97 -10.98 91.88
N ILE A 617 55.15 -11.61 91.02
CA ILE A 617 54.11 -10.90 90.27
C ILE A 617 52.92 -10.51 91.17
N ALA A 618 52.92 -9.25 91.60
CA ALA A 618 51.94 -8.66 92.52
C ALA A 618 50.97 -7.64 91.88
N ALA A 619 51.20 -7.26 90.62
CA ALA A 619 50.32 -6.38 89.83
C ALA A 619 49.75 -7.13 88.63
N THR A 620 48.65 -6.62 88.04
CA THR A 620 47.90 -7.31 86.98
C THR A 620 48.76 -7.60 85.77
N THR A 621 49.06 -8.88 85.55
CA THR A 621 49.86 -9.38 84.44
C THR A 621 49.14 -10.59 83.86
N ARG A 622 48.77 -10.50 82.57
CA ARG A 622 48.09 -11.57 81.84
C ARG A 622 49.01 -12.09 80.74
N VAL A 623 49.17 -13.41 80.64
CA VAL A 623 49.86 -14.09 79.54
C VAL A 623 48.81 -14.88 78.76
N GLU A 624 48.55 -14.51 77.50
CA GLU A 624 47.54 -15.16 76.68
C GLU A 624 47.91 -15.28 75.21
N GLY A 625 47.58 -16.41 74.58
CA GLY A 625 47.63 -16.59 73.13
C GLY A 625 48.95 -17.16 72.65
N PHE A 626 49.64 -17.93 73.49
CA PHE A 626 50.95 -18.49 73.20
C PHE A 626 50.94 -20.02 73.15
N VAL A 627 51.75 -20.55 72.23
CA VAL A 627 52.33 -21.88 72.35
C VAL A 627 53.63 -21.76 73.16
N LEU A 628 53.68 -22.36 74.34
CA LEU A 628 54.83 -22.34 75.24
C LEU A 628 55.54 -23.68 75.18
N ASP A 629 56.63 -23.76 74.43
CA ASP A 629 57.44 -24.98 74.28
C ASP A 629 58.60 -24.99 75.29
N GLY A 630 58.56 -25.98 76.19
CA GLY A 630 59.63 -26.28 77.14
C GLY A 630 60.72 -27.15 76.50
N THR A 631 61.94 -26.64 76.38
CA THR A 631 63.06 -27.44 75.88
C THR A 631 63.51 -28.52 76.87
N THR A 632 63.90 -29.69 76.37
CA THR A 632 64.61 -30.71 77.16
C THR A 632 65.84 -30.13 77.86
N ALA A 633 65.99 -30.43 79.15
CA ALA A 633 67.19 -30.10 79.92
C ALA A 633 68.30 -31.13 79.65
N THR A 634 69.54 -30.67 79.51
CA THR A 634 70.70 -31.55 79.20
C THR A 634 71.73 -31.65 80.33
N THR A 635 71.67 -30.79 81.35
CA THR A 635 72.52 -30.87 82.54
C THR A 635 71.93 -31.84 83.55
N ALA A 636 72.70 -32.82 84.03
CA ALA A 636 72.20 -33.80 84.99
C ALA A 636 71.56 -33.14 86.24
N GLY A 637 70.40 -33.65 86.68
CA GLY A 637 69.59 -33.07 87.76
C GLY A 637 68.84 -31.77 87.41
N ALA A 638 68.91 -31.29 86.16
CA ALA A 638 68.20 -30.07 85.75
C ALA A 638 66.75 -30.35 85.32
N ASN A 639 65.82 -29.71 86.04
CA ASN A 639 64.42 -29.57 85.64
C ASN A 639 64.23 -28.79 84.32
N SER A 640 63.18 -29.13 83.58
CA SER A 640 62.64 -28.30 82.50
C SER A 640 61.23 -27.81 82.86
N TYR A 641 61.04 -26.49 82.83
CA TYR A 641 59.76 -25.84 83.07
C TYR A 641 59.34 -25.04 81.83
N ALA A 642 58.15 -25.32 81.29
CA ALA A 642 57.53 -24.41 80.32
C ALA A 642 57.11 -23.09 81.01
N ILE A 643 56.56 -23.18 82.22
CA ILE A 643 56.26 -22.03 83.07
C ILE A 643 56.82 -22.29 84.47
N TYR A 644 57.61 -21.34 84.98
CA TYR A 644 58.07 -21.30 86.36
C TYR A 644 57.45 -20.08 87.07
N VAL A 645 56.70 -20.31 88.15
CA VAL A 645 56.09 -19.25 88.97
C VAL A 645 56.60 -19.33 90.40
N SER A 646 57.00 -18.20 90.97
CA SER A 646 57.35 -18.10 92.40
C SER A 646 56.94 -16.74 92.99
N GLY A 647 56.32 -16.75 94.17
CA GLY A 647 55.89 -15.51 94.86
C GLY A 647 54.84 -14.66 94.13
N GLY A 648 54.06 -15.26 93.22
CA GLY A 648 52.96 -14.57 92.53
C GLY A 648 51.69 -14.46 93.37
N THR A 649 50.83 -13.51 93.01
CA THR A 649 49.49 -13.30 93.57
C THR A 649 48.38 -13.69 92.57
N SER A 650 47.11 -13.52 92.94
CA SER A 650 45.97 -13.65 92.01
C SER A 650 45.97 -12.63 90.85
N ALA A 651 46.89 -11.66 90.85
CA ALA A 651 47.06 -10.71 89.75
C ALA A 651 47.79 -11.29 88.52
N LEU A 652 48.48 -12.44 88.67
CA LEU A 652 49.08 -13.16 87.55
C LEU A 652 48.07 -14.15 86.96
N THR A 653 47.78 -14.02 85.66
CA THR A 653 46.85 -14.90 84.95
C THR A 653 47.48 -15.49 83.68
N PHE A 654 47.27 -16.79 83.47
CA PHE A 654 47.55 -17.48 82.21
C PHE A 654 46.22 -17.92 81.61
N ALA A 655 45.93 -17.52 80.38
CA ALA A 655 44.70 -17.86 79.66
C ALA A 655 45.02 -18.28 78.23
N SER A 656 44.19 -19.11 77.60
CA SER A 656 44.27 -19.41 76.15
C SER A 656 45.70 -19.71 75.64
N ASN A 657 46.47 -20.49 76.41
CA ASN A 657 47.84 -20.90 76.07
C ASN A 657 47.91 -22.41 75.90
N THR A 658 48.68 -22.88 74.91
CA THR A 658 49.03 -24.29 74.73
C THR A 658 50.42 -24.51 75.34
N ILE A 659 50.54 -25.45 76.27
CA ILE A 659 51.76 -25.62 77.08
C ILE A 659 52.35 -27.01 76.84
N TYR A 660 53.55 -27.07 76.27
CA TYR A 660 54.33 -28.30 76.12
C TYR A 660 55.47 -28.32 77.14
N ALA A 661 55.47 -29.31 78.03
CA ALA A 661 56.56 -29.48 78.99
C ALA A 661 57.75 -30.21 78.35
N GLY A 662 58.96 -29.73 78.62
CA GLY A 662 60.20 -30.40 78.23
C GLY A 662 60.57 -31.53 79.17
N ALA A 663 61.37 -32.48 78.70
CA ALA A 663 61.93 -33.50 79.56
C ALA A 663 62.98 -32.89 80.52
N GLY A 664 62.92 -33.28 81.80
CA GLY A 664 64.03 -33.07 82.73
C GLY A 664 65.22 -33.96 82.34
N ALA A 665 66.42 -33.54 82.72
CA ALA A 665 67.62 -34.34 82.50
C ALA A 665 67.66 -35.54 83.47
N PRO A 666 68.34 -36.65 83.12
CA PRO A 666 68.66 -37.71 84.07
C PRO A 666 69.43 -37.19 85.29
N GLY A 667 69.28 -37.84 86.45
CA GLY A 667 70.11 -37.57 87.63
C GLY A 667 71.58 -37.98 87.42
N THR A 668 72.46 -37.65 88.37
CA THR A 668 73.87 -38.08 88.30
C THR A 668 74.00 -39.57 88.64
N VAL A 669 74.76 -40.30 87.81
CA VAL A 669 75.11 -41.70 88.11
C VAL A 669 76.00 -41.79 89.35
N GLY A 670 75.77 -42.80 90.19
CA GLY A 670 76.59 -43.08 91.37
C GLY A 670 78.03 -43.44 91.01
N ALA A 671 78.96 -43.21 91.93
CA ALA A 671 80.35 -43.62 91.74
C ALA A 671 80.51 -45.13 91.95
N ALA A 672 81.20 -45.82 91.04
CA ALA A 672 81.53 -47.22 91.19
C ALA A 672 82.38 -47.47 92.45
N GLY A 673 82.15 -48.61 93.12
CA GLY A 673 83.00 -49.06 94.22
C GLY A 673 84.39 -49.49 93.73
N THR A 674 85.38 -49.50 94.62
CA THR A 674 86.72 -49.99 94.28
C THR A 674 86.83 -51.49 94.52
N ASP A 675 87.47 -52.20 93.59
CA ASP A 675 87.80 -53.62 93.77
C ASP A 675 88.62 -53.87 95.04
N GLY A 676 88.39 -55.03 95.67
CA GLY A 676 89.15 -55.48 96.83
C GLY A 676 90.40 -56.25 96.43
N SER A 677 91.47 -56.15 97.23
CA SER A 677 92.64 -57.04 97.10
C SER A 677 92.26 -58.49 97.45
N GLY A 678 92.95 -59.48 96.87
CA GLY A 678 92.64 -60.90 97.08
C GLY A 678 92.49 -61.29 98.56
N GLY A 679 91.29 -61.74 98.94
CA GLY A 679 90.94 -62.11 100.32
C GLY A 679 90.32 -60.99 101.18
N VAL A 680 90.16 -59.78 100.65
CA VAL A 680 89.51 -58.64 101.31
C VAL A 680 88.40 -58.10 100.41
N GLY A 681 87.26 -57.72 101.00
CA GLY A 681 86.15 -57.13 100.25
C GLY A 681 86.51 -55.76 99.67
N GLY A 682 85.98 -55.45 98.49
CA GLY A 682 86.05 -54.11 97.90
C GLY A 682 85.20 -53.07 98.67
N THR A 683 85.34 -51.79 98.31
CA THR A 683 84.50 -50.73 98.87
C THR A 683 83.18 -50.66 98.12
N GLY A 684 82.09 -50.34 98.82
CA GLY A 684 80.79 -50.11 98.18
C GLY A 684 80.81 -48.82 97.34
N GLY A 685 80.09 -48.82 96.22
CA GLY A 685 79.89 -47.61 95.42
C GLY A 685 79.08 -46.54 96.16
N ALA A 686 79.20 -45.29 95.72
CA ALA A 686 78.38 -44.19 96.22
C ALA A 686 77.03 -44.18 95.49
N ALA A 687 75.95 -43.86 96.21
CA ALA A 687 74.61 -43.79 95.63
C ALA A 687 74.52 -42.72 94.52
N ALA A 688 73.61 -42.93 93.56
CA ALA A 688 73.19 -41.90 92.63
C ALA A 688 72.41 -40.79 93.35
N PHE A 689 72.68 -39.53 93.00
CA PHE A 689 72.01 -38.36 93.61
C PHE A 689 71.47 -37.40 92.54
N ASP A 690 70.36 -36.77 92.85
CA ASP A 690 69.75 -35.75 91.98
C ASP A 690 70.49 -34.41 92.09
N THR A 691 70.90 -34.03 93.32
CA THR A 691 71.48 -32.70 93.63
C THR A 691 72.57 -32.72 94.72
N GLY A 692 73.18 -33.87 95.01
CA GLY A 692 74.15 -34.01 96.13
C GLY A 692 73.53 -33.88 97.53
N SER A 693 72.19 -33.90 97.61
CA SER A 693 71.40 -33.85 98.84
C SER A 693 70.47 -35.06 98.93
N THR A 694 70.39 -35.69 100.10
CA THR A 694 69.51 -36.84 100.37
C THR A 694 68.09 -36.38 100.72
N SER A 695 67.26 -36.11 99.71
CA SER A 695 65.82 -35.79 99.89
C SER A 695 64.88 -36.99 99.71
N CYS A 696 65.31 -38.04 99.00
CA CYS A 696 64.56 -39.29 98.90
C CYS A 696 64.84 -40.18 100.11
N ALA A 697 63.86 -40.34 101.00
CA ALA A 697 63.98 -41.04 102.29
C ALA A 697 64.21 -42.57 102.23
N THR A 698 64.47 -43.13 101.04
CA THR A 698 64.77 -44.55 100.84
C THR A 698 66.02 -44.72 99.99
N SER A 699 67.19 -44.77 100.63
CA SER A 699 68.39 -45.30 99.98
C SER A 699 68.17 -46.78 99.65
N ARG A 700 68.07 -47.14 98.37
CA ARG A 700 68.12 -48.54 97.97
C ARG A 700 69.58 -49.00 98.07
N ALA A 701 69.92 -49.63 99.18
CA ALA A 701 71.20 -50.33 99.29
C ALA A 701 71.26 -51.44 98.22
N GLY A 702 72.42 -51.60 97.59
CA GLY A 702 72.68 -52.72 96.69
C GLY A 702 72.49 -54.07 97.39
N PRO A 703 72.17 -55.15 96.65
CA PRO A 703 72.00 -56.47 97.24
C PRO A 703 73.29 -56.93 97.93
N ALA A 704 73.15 -57.69 99.02
CA ALA A 704 74.29 -58.23 99.75
C ALA A 704 75.17 -59.11 98.84
N GLY A 705 76.49 -58.94 98.95
CA GLY A 705 77.46 -59.77 98.23
C GLY A 705 77.31 -61.26 98.56
N GLY A 706 77.57 -62.12 97.58
CA GLY A 706 77.42 -63.57 97.74
C GLY A 706 78.37 -64.13 98.80
N ALA A 707 77.82 -64.63 99.90
CA ALA A 707 78.60 -65.31 100.93
C ALA A 707 79.10 -66.67 100.43
N ARG A 708 80.43 -66.86 100.41
CA ARG A 708 81.07 -68.16 100.21
C ARG A 708 82.25 -68.31 101.16
N THR A 709 82.38 -69.50 101.74
CA THR A 709 83.52 -69.93 102.57
C THR A 709 84.22 -71.09 101.87
N CYS A 710 85.54 -71.04 101.77
CA CYS A 710 86.34 -72.15 101.27
C CYS A 710 87.18 -72.70 102.44
N GLY A 711 86.69 -73.77 103.07
CA GLY A 711 87.18 -74.18 104.39
C GLY A 711 86.82 -73.14 105.46
N SER A 712 87.75 -72.89 106.39
CA SER A 712 87.60 -71.91 107.48
C SER A 712 87.92 -70.46 107.07
N VAL A 713 88.21 -70.20 105.80
CA VAL A 713 88.52 -68.86 105.28
C VAL A 713 87.30 -68.29 104.55
N SER A 714 86.89 -67.07 104.92
CA SER A 714 85.86 -66.35 104.18
C SER A 714 86.42 -65.89 102.84
N VAL A 715 85.75 -66.28 101.76
CA VAL A 715 86.06 -65.87 100.37
C VAL A 715 84.86 -65.16 99.74
N SER A 716 84.01 -64.57 100.58
CA SER A 716 82.88 -63.73 100.18
C SER A 716 83.36 -62.61 99.26
N GLY A 717 82.77 -62.52 98.07
CA GLY A 717 83.02 -61.40 97.17
C GLY A 717 82.54 -60.08 97.78
N GLY A 718 83.14 -58.97 97.34
CA GLY A 718 82.63 -57.64 97.69
C GLY A 718 81.17 -57.47 97.29
N ALA A 719 80.45 -56.59 98.00
CA ALA A 719 79.06 -56.27 97.64
C ALA A 719 79.02 -55.69 96.23
N GLY A 720 78.19 -56.27 95.35
CA GLY A 720 77.98 -55.73 94.01
C GLY A 720 77.31 -54.35 94.12
N GLY A 721 77.90 -53.34 93.47
CA GLY A 721 77.27 -52.03 93.37
C GLY A 721 75.91 -52.14 92.70
N GLY A 722 74.85 -51.69 93.40
CA GLY A 722 73.53 -51.50 92.79
C GLY A 722 73.51 -50.27 91.90
N VAL A 723 72.71 -50.33 90.84
CA VAL A 723 72.39 -49.20 89.94
C VAL A 723 71.53 -48.12 90.61
#